data_AF-A0AAX7VDC7-F1
#
_entry.id   AF-A0AAX7VDC7-F1
#
_cell.length_a   1.000
_cell.length_b   1.000
_cell.length_c   1.000
_cell.angle_alpha   90.00
_cell.angle_beta   90.00
_cell.angle_gamma   90.00
#
_symmetry.space_group_name_H-M   'P 1'
#
loop_
_entity.id
_entity.type
_entity.pdbx_description
1 polymer ?
#
loop_
_entity_poly.entity_id
_entity_poly.type
_entity_poly.pdbx_seq_one_letter_code
_entity_poly.pdbx_strand_id
1 'polypeptide(L)'
;MFVSVCACMSVSICQVGCQTPPLWGHLRPSKVWRPISPYHHFPCQWRTPSDIGALVVLCVRGWASRFSLTLIDTLDTLVVLNKLDEFEEAVKKAVSDVRLDNDVVVSVFETNIRVLGGLLGGHVMADLLRQRGERMQWYRDELLHMAKELGHRLLPAFNTTSGLPYPKVNLRYGVLNPLSRTGTESDTCTACAGTMILEFAALSRLSGNSVFEEHARKALDVLWERRQRGSDLVGTVINIHNGEWVRRDSGVGAGIDSYYEYLMKAYILLGDNVFLDRFNVHYSAIMKYISQPPLLLNVHMHNPTVSVRSWMDSLLAFFPGLQVLRGDLKPAIETHEMLYQVTKQHKFLPEAFTTEFRVHWGQHLLRPEFAESTYYLYKATGDPYYLRVGQSIVEKLNAYARVPCGFAAVQDVRTGTHEDRMDSFFLAEMFKYLYLMFSEKSHLPIDMDGYIFTTEAHLLPISLSTTQPPCPGNDTETVRISQEEDLFTHSCPSTETLFPNNPSFAKTIRDGYKYLTGVGRAFHPLPIREIELPLHDNGMEPVEFFKSMGISLTPLNEANMGDTGRLKEHKGVYRVKLVAELSQAPEEEVVVPHVVQLISPPFLGRTVLTAGPAKFGMDLTKQEHGVKGSIVKASPYTACGPIDNAAGLKGHIALALRGDCMFAAKARWLQKAGAIGAIFIDHREGSNSEETPLFQMVGDGDSTEDITLPLVFLFSREGAVLTAALEKHHNVDVLLLPKERQLGRDKMEKHVSMNLKLRLAEEGEMEGGAASGRTLEFVLENDEVLLKDEGVEELREKQQQSCTEDSDRTQPSQIPDS
;
A
#
# COMPACT_ATOMS: atom_id res chain seq x y z
N MET A 1 -8.29 -54.59 -13.28
CA MET A 1 -7.34 -55.48 -12.60
C MET A 1 -5.97 -54.81 -12.63
N PHE A 2 -5.50 -54.38 -11.46
CA PHE A 2 -4.11 -54.22 -11.02
C PHE A 2 -2.96 -53.99 -12.02
N VAL A 3 -2.29 -52.83 -11.85
CA VAL A 3 -0.84 -52.64 -11.62
C VAL A 3 0.17 -52.73 -12.78
N SER A 4 0.99 -51.67 -12.85
CA SER A 4 2.42 -51.61 -13.18
C SER A 4 2.92 -51.19 -14.58
N VAL A 5 3.56 -50.01 -14.57
CA VAL A 5 5.00 -49.77 -14.83
C VAL A 5 5.50 -49.58 -16.28
N CYS A 6 6.21 -48.44 -16.43
CA CYS A 6 7.22 -48.10 -17.44
C CYS A 6 6.74 -47.92 -18.89
N ALA A 7 7.33 -47.12 -19.77
CA ALA A 7 8.36 -46.09 -19.75
C ALA A 7 8.47 -45.59 -21.21
N CYS A 8 9.11 -44.44 -21.40
CA CYS A 8 9.83 -44.02 -22.62
C CYS A 8 9.07 -43.45 -23.84
N MET A 9 9.82 -42.53 -24.49
CA MET A 9 9.72 -41.94 -25.83
C MET A 9 8.80 -40.71 -25.94
N SER A 10 9.32 -39.49 -25.97
CA SER A 10 10.11 -38.82 -27.03
C SER A 10 9.36 -38.64 -28.35
N VAL A 11 9.45 -37.40 -28.86
CA VAL A 11 9.42 -36.96 -30.27
C VAL A 11 8.33 -35.91 -30.56
N SER A 12 8.82 -34.70 -30.86
CA SER A 12 8.17 -33.60 -31.57
C SER A 12 7.64 -34.02 -32.94
N ILE A 13 6.60 -33.36 -33.48
CA ILE A 13 6.48 -32.86 -34.88
C ILE A 13 5.03 -32.43 -35.23
N CYS A 14 4.97 -31.30 -35.94
CA CYS A 14 3.97 -30.78 -36.90
C CYS A 14 2.67 -30.05 -36.48
N GLN A 15 2.62 -28.82 -37.00
CA GLN A 15 1.45 -28.07 -37.49
C GLN A 15 0.41 -28.95 -38.19
N VAL A 16 -0.88 -28.69 -37.99
CA VAL A 16 -1.91 -28.39 -39.01
C VAL A 16 -3.08 -27.68 -38.30
N GLY A 17 -3.56 -26.58 -38.87
CA GLY A 17 -4.72 -25.84 -38.36
C GLY A 17 -6.06 -26.52 -38.63
N CYS A 18 -7.04 -26.26 -37.75
CA CYS A 18 -8.46 -26.29 -38.10
C CYS A 18 -9.24 -25.44 -37.09
N GLN A 19 -10.09 -24.56 -37.62
CA GLN A 19 -10.96 -23.64 -36.91
C GLN A 19 -12.10 -24.39 -36.21
N THR A 20 -12.29 -24.16 -34.90
CA THR A 20 -13.57 -24.12 -34.14
C THR A 20 -13.26 -23.90 -32.64
N PRO A 21 -14.15 -23.26 -31.85
CA PRO A 21 -13.78 -22.66 -30.57
C PRO A 21 -13.63 -23.71 -29.46
N PRO A 22 -12.60 -23.64 -28.59
CA PRO A 22 -12.48 -24.58 -27.49
C PRO A 22 -13.43 -24.22 -26.35
N LEU A 23 -14.23 -25.20 -25.92
CA LEU A 23 -14.91 -25.21 -24.63
C LEU A 23 -13.88 -25.04 -23.49
N TRP A 24 -14.12 -24.05 -22.63
CA TRP A 24 -13.24 -23.63 -21.54
C TRP A 24 -13.38 -24.53 -20.29
N GLY A 25 -13.02 -25.80 -20.41
CA GLY A 25 -12.97 -26.78 -19.30
C GLY A 25 -11.57 -27.36 -19.04
N HIS A 26 -10.50 -26.73 -19.52
CA HIS A 26 -9.17 -27.38 -19.61
C HIS A 26 -7.97 -26.60 -19.03
N LEU A 27 -8.21 -25.57 -18.22
CA LEU A 27 -7.19 -25.01 -17.33
C LEU A 27 -7.16 -25.84 -16.03
N ARG A 28 -6.54 -27.03 -16.09
CA ARG A 28 -6.28 -27.82 -14.88
C ARG A 28 -5.31 -27.03 -13.98
N PRO A 29 -5.42 -27.07 -12.64
CA PRO A 29 -4.43 -26.50 -11.73
C PRO A 29 -3.00 -26.90 -12.14
N SER A 30 -2.78 -28.17 -12.50
CA SER A 30 -1.49 -28.69 -12.95
C SER A 30 -0.89 -28.08 -14.23
N LYS A 31 -1.66 -27.36 -15.06
CA LYS A 31 -1.15 -26.68 -16.27
C LYS A 31 -0.66 -25.26 -16.00
N VAL A 32 -1.24 -24.57 -15.01
CA VAL A 32 -0.80 -23.24 -14.56
C VAL A 32 0.60 -23.34 -13.90
N TRP A 33 0.91 -24.49 -13.32
CA TRP A 33 2.15 -24.76 -12.58
C TRP A 33 3.23 -25.53 -13.38
N ARG A 34 3.39 -25.33 -14.70
CA ARG A 34 4.50 -25.96 -15.47
C ARG A 34 5.77 -25.09 -15.50
N PRO A 35 6.98 -25.67 -15.31
CA PRO A 35 8.24 -24.99 -15.54
C PRO A 35 8.57 -24.94 -17.06
N ILE A 36 9.07 -23.79 -17.53
CA ILE A 36 9.67 -23.64 -18.85
C ILE A 36 11.15 -24.08 -18.76
N SER A 37 11.63 -24.79 -19.79
CA SER A 37 12.83 -25.65 -19.85
C SER A 37 14.18 -24.89 -20.07
N PRO A 38 15.36 -25.53 -20.27
CA PRO A 38 16.42 -25.61 -19.25
C PRO A 38 17.80 -25.11 -19.73
N TYR A 39 18.64 -24.57 -18.83
CA TYR A 39 20.10 -24.57 -19.02
C TYR A 39 20.82 -24.93 -17.71
N HIS A 40 21.79 -25.82 -17.84
CA HIS A 40 22.55 -26.52 -16.79
C HIS A 40 23.63 -25.64 -16.12
N HIS A 41 23.73 -25.67 -14.78
CA HIS A 41 24.80 -26.36 -14.03
C HIS A 41 24.72 -26.14 -12.49
N PHE A 42 24.55 -27.24 -11.74
CA PHE A 42 24.87 -27.57 -10.30
C PHE A 42 24.39 -26.67 -9.11
N PRO A 43 24.13 -27.22 -7.90
CA PRO A 43 23.42 -28.46 -7.53
C PRO A 43 22.25 -28.18 -6.57
N CYS A 44 21.01 -28.32 -7.04
CA CYS A 44 19.84 -28.68 -6.22
C CYS A 44 18.98 -29.57 -7.11
N GLN A 45 18.98 -30.87 -6.82
CA GLN A 45 18.53 -31.91 -7.73
C GLN A 45 17.00 -32.07 -7.63
N TRP A 46 16.23 -31.28 -8.38
CA TRP A 46 14.77 -31.42 -8.49
C TRP A 46 14.40 -32.12 -9.80
N ARG A 47 13.84 -33.34 -9.74
CA ARG A 47 13.17 -34.00 -10.86
C ARG A 47 11.76 -34.41 -10.40
N THR A 48 10.75 -34.01 -11.20
CA THR A 48 9.34 -34.46 -11.23
C THR A 48 8.32 -33.65 -10.40
N PRO A 49 7.01 -33.66 -10.75
CA PRO A 49 6.00 -32.64 -10.40
C PRO A 49 5.44 -32.74 -8.96
N SER A 50 6.32 -33.04 -8.01
CA SER A 50 6.07 -33.22 -6.57
C SER A 50 6.25 -31.94 -5.73
N ASP A 51 6.46 -30.78 -6.37
CA ASP A 51 7.12 -29.63 -5.72
C ASP A 51 6.23 -28.71 -4.87
N ILE A 52 4.90 -28.92 -4.79
CA ILE A 52 4.03 -28.13 -3.90
C ILE A 52 4.12 -28.61 -2.44
N GLY A 53 4.26 -29.92 -2.22
CA GLY A 53 4.47 -30.48 -0.87
C GLY A 53 5.83 -30.11 -0.29
N ALA A 54 6.85 -29.94 -1.14
CA ALA A 54 8.18 -29.50 -0.71
C ALA A 54 8.22 -28.03 -0.27
N LEU A 55 7.36 -27.17 -0.83
CA LEU A 55 7.28 -25.75 -0.46
C LEU A 55 6.78 -25.55 0.98
N VAL A 56 5.83 -26.39 1.42
CA VAL A 56 5.25 -26.35 2.78
C VAL A 56 6.23 -26.88 3.84
N VAL A 57 7.10 -27.82 3.48
CA VAL A 57 8.01 -28.48 4.44
C VAL A 57 9.33 -27.69 4.65
N LEU A 58 9.73 -26.81 3.72
CA LEU A 58 11.06 -26.15 3.77
C LEU A 58 11.08 -24.74 4.40
N CYS A 59 9.95 -24.08 4.63
CA CYS A 59 9.94 -22.74 5.21
C CYS A 59 9.65 -22.72 6.73
N VAL A 60 10.51 -23.37 7.52
CA VAL A 60 10.41 -23.45 9.00
C VAL A 60 11.36 -22.47 9.72
N ARG A 61 11.94 -21.48 9.03
CA ARG A 61 12.85 -20.52 9.68
C ARG A 61 12.60 -19.09 9.23
N GLY A 62 11.87 -18.33 10.04
CA GLY A 62 11.82 -16.87 9.88
C GLY A 62 10.68 -16.18 10.62
N TRP A 63 10.87 -15.94 11.92
CA TRP A 63 10.49 -14.77 12.75
C TRP A 63 10.37 -15.21 14.20
N ALA A 64 10.70 -14.30 15.11
CA ALA A 64 11.03 -14.54 16.53
C ALA A 64 9.87 -15.08 17.40
N SER A 65 9.39 -16.27 17.11
CA SER A 65 8.63 -17.11 18.03
C SER A 65 9.20 -18.53 17.91
N ARG A 66 9.41 -19.23 19.03
CA ARG A 66 9.91 -20.61 19.05
C ARG A 66 8.83 -21.62 18.63
N PHE A 67 7.96 -21.21 17.71
CA PHE A 67 6.80 -21.94 17.21
C PHE A 67 6.87 -21.94 15.69
N SER A 68 6.66 -23.10 15.08
CA SER A 68 6.60 -23.25 13.62
C SER A 68 5.30 -22.61 13.09
N LEU A 69 5.22 -21.28 13.05
CA LEU A 69 4.01 -20.52 12.69
C LEU A 69 3.46 -20.98 11.34
N THR A 70 4.29 -20.97 10.29
CA THR A 70 3.93 -21.43 8.94
C THR A 70 3.43 -22.87 8.92
N LEU A 71 3.92 -23.75 9.81
CA LEU A 71 3.44 -25.13 9.89
C LEU A 71 1.99 -25.18 10.37
N ILE A 72 1.65 -24.42 11.42
CA ILE A 72 0.29 -24.39 11.99
C ILE A 72 -0.68 -23.70 11.01
N ASP A 73 -0.23 -22.61 10.41
CA ASP A 73 -1.03 -21.77 9.51
C ASP A 73 -1.46 -22.52 8.23
N THR A 74 -0.66 -23.50 7.79
CA THR A 74 -0.89 -24.22 6.53
C THR A 74 -1.60 -25.56 6.67
N LEU A 75 -1.94 -25.99 7.89
CA LEU A 75 -2.54 -27.30 8.15
C LEU A 75 -3.81 -27.54 7.33
N ASP A 76 -4.76 -26.61 7.37
CA ASP A 76 -6.01 -26.73 6.64
C ASP A 76 -5.83 -26.60 5.11
N THR A 77 -4.84 -25.83 4.67
CA THR A 77 -4.48 -25.65 3.27
C THR A 77 -4.03 -26.97 2.65
N LEU A 78 -3.25 -27.77 3.38
CA LEU A 78 -2.84 -29.10 2.92
C LEU A 78 -4.04 -30.00 2.62
N VAL A 79 -5.10 -29.91 3.43
CA VAL A 79 -6.34 -30.66 3.20
C VAL A 79 -7.06 -30.14 1.96
N VAL A 80 -7.19 -28.82 1.79
CA VAL A 80 -7.78 -28.21 0.58
C VAL A 80 -7.05 -28.64 -0.70
N LEU A 81 -5.72 -28.73 -0.63
CA LEU A 81 -4.86 -29.18 -1.75
C LEU A 81 -4.87 -30.70 -1.97
N ASN A 82 -5.67 -31.45 -1.21
CA ASN A 82 -5.72 -32.92 -1.22
C ASN A 82 -4.36 -33.58 -0.92
N LYS A 83 -3.55 -32.94 -0.06
CA LYS A 83 -2.25 -33.39 0.43
C LYS A 83 -2.37 -34.02 1.81
N LEU A 84 -3.14 -35.11 1.87
CA LEU A 84 -3.53 -35.75 3.13
C LEU A 84 -2.36 -36.45 3.86
N ASP A 85 -1.37 -36.96 3.12
CA ASP A 85 -0.16 -37.56 3.71
C ASP A 85 0.67 -36.49 4.42
N GLU A 86 0.94 -35.38 3.73
CA GLU A 86 1.68 -34.24 4.27
C GLU A 86 0.93 -33.58 5.43
N PHE A 87 -0.40 -33.52 5.37
CA PHE A 87 -1.24 -33.06 6.48
C PHE A 87 -1.06 -33.92 7.73
N GLU A 88 -1.17 -35.24 7.62
CA GLU A 88 -1.01 -36.15 8.76
C GLU A 88 0.38 -36.03 9.40
N GLU A 89 1.44 -35.91 8.59
CA GLU A 89 2.80 -35.68 9.08
C GLU A 89 2.94 -34.31 9.76
N ALA A 90 2.36 -33.26 9.18
CA ALA A 90 2.38 -31.91 9.73
C ALA A 90 1.66 -31.84 11.09
N VAL A 91 0.52 -32.51 11.25
CA VAL A 91 -0.19 -32.61 12.53
C VAL A 91 0.67 -33.34 13.57
N LYS A 92 1.31 -34.46 13.21
CA LYS A 92 2.22 -35.18 14.14
C LYS A 92 3.38 -34.29 14.61
N LYS A 93 3.99 -33.53 13.69
CA LYS A 93 5.06 -32.57 14.01
C LYS A 93 4.56 -31.42 14.88
N ALA A 94 3.37 -30.88 14.58
CA ALA A 94 2.77 -29.84 15.39
C ALA A 94 2.58 -30.31 16.83
N VAL A 95 2.05 -31.52 17.03
CA VAL A 95 1.84 -32.10 18.37
C VAL A 95 3.15 -32.42 19.09
N SER A 96 4.20 -32.85 18.39
CA SER A 96 5.48 -33.21 19.03
C SER A 96 6.38 -32.01 19.36
N ASP A 97 6.40 -30.99 18.49
CA ASP A 97 7.45 -29.97 18.49
C ASP A 97 6.97 -28.62 19.06
N VAL A 98 5.68 -28.30 18.95
CA VAL A 98 5.12 -26.99 19.35
C VAL A 98 4.87 -26.97 20.86
N ARG A 99 5.51 -26.04 21.57
CA ARG A 99 5.42 -25.92 23.05
C ARG A 99 4.87 -24.58 23.51
N LEU A 100 3.58 -24.50 23.84
CA LEU A 100 2.90 -23.22 24.14
C LEU A 100 3.33 -22.56 25.47
N ASP A 101 4.09 -23.26 26.31
CA ASP A 101 4.69 -22.72 27.55
C ASP A 101 6.09 -22.14 27.34
N ASN A 102 6.19 -21.07 26.55
CA ASN A 102 7.44 -20.35 26.31
C ASN A 102 7.38 -18.94 26.90
N ASP A 103 8.50 -18.45 27.45
CA ASP A 103 8.65 -17.04 27.87
C ASP A 103 8.89 -16.14 26.64
N VAL A 104 7.81 -15.91 25.89
CA VAL A 104 7.77 -15.07 24.70
C VAL A 104 6.55 -14.16 24.79
N VAL A 105 6.78 -12.90 24.43
CA VAL A 105 5.71 -11.90 24.25
C VAL A 105 5.16 -12.02 22.84
N VAL A 106 3.87 -12.22 22.72
CA VAL A 106 3.17 -12.39 21.44
C VAL A 106 2.08 -11.32 21.28
N SER A 107 1.74 -11.01 20.03
CA SER A 107 0.56 -10.21 19.70
C SER A 107 -0.68 -11.06 19.91
N VAL A 108 -1.67 -10.55 20.64
CA VAL A 108 -2.91 -11.28 20.94
C VAL A 108 -3.71 -11.52 19.66
N PHE A 109 -3.83 -10.49 18.83
CA PHE A 109 -4.51 -10.54 17.53
C PHE A 109 -3.88 -11.56 16.58
N GLU A 110 -2.57 -11.45 16.33
CA GLU A 110 -1.86 -12.35 15.39
C GLU A 110 -1.86 -13.80 15.89
N THR A 111 -1.71 -14.00 17.21
CA THR A 111 -1.73 -15.36 17.78
C THR A 111 -3.13 -15.96 17.70
N ASN A 112 -4.17 -15.14 17.79
CA ASN A 112 -5.54 -15.59 17.63
C ASN A 112 -5.83 -16.02 16.19
N ILE A 113 -5.66 -15.11 15.23
CA ILE A 113 -6.09 -15.38 13.86
C ILE A 113 -5.25 -16.48 13.20
N ARG A 114 -3.94 -16.57 13.47
CA ARG A 114 -3.04 -17.55 12.83
C ARG A 114 -2.91 -18.85 13.61
N VAL A 115 -2.54 -18.76 14.89
CA VAL A 115 -2.21 -19.96 15.68
C VAL A 115 -3.48 -20.62 16.19
N LEU A 116 -4.36 -19.87 16.86
CA LEU A 116 -5.63 -20.44 17.34
C LEU A 116 -6.53 -20.81 16.15
N GLY A 117 -6.66 -19.93 15.16
CA GLY A 117 -7.37 -20.20 13.91
C GLY A 117 -6.85 -21.44 13.18
N GLY A 118 -5.53 -21.55 12.97
CA GLY A 118 -4.92 -22.70 12.30
C GLY A 118 -5.04 -24.02 13.07
N LEU A 119 -4.93 -23.99 14.40
CA LEU A 119 -5.17 -25.18 15.24
C LEU A 119 -6.63 -25.63 15.18
N LEU A 120 -7.59 -24.70 15.21
CA LEU A 120 -9.02 -25.00 15.11
C LEU A 120 -9.37 -25.51 13.70
N GLY A 121 -8.91 -24.84 12.64
CA GLY A 121 -9.10 -25.28 11.26
C GLY A 121 -8.48 -26.65 11.01
N GLY A 122 -7.26 -26.88 11.49
CA GLY A 122 -6.60 -28.18 11.45
C GLY A 122 -7.35 -29.26 12.22
N HIS A 123 -7.87 -28.96 13.41
CA HIS A 123 -8.69 -29.88 14.20
C HIS A 123 -9.98 -30.28 13.46
N VAL A 124 -10.70 -29.30 12.91
CA VAL A 124 -11.94 -29.54 12.17
C VAL A 124 -11.70 -30.44 10.97
N MET A 125 -10.60 -30.22 10.23
CA MET A 125 -10.24 -31.07 9.09
C MET A 125 -9.78 -32.46 9.53
N ALA A 126 -9.02 -32.58 10.61
CA ALA A 126 -8.60 -33.87 11.17
C ALA A 126 -9.81 -34.70 11.64
N ASP A 127 -10.77 -34.06 12.31
CA ASP A 127 -12.00 -34.71 12.75
C ASP A 127 -12.87 -35.15 11.57
N LEU A 128 -13.00 -34.31 10.54
CA LEU A 128 -13.72 -34.68 9.32
C LEU A 128 -13.13 -35.92 8.66
N LEU A 129 -11.80 -35.97 8.49
CA LEU A 129 -11.10 -37.13 7.88
C LEU A 129 -11.25 -38.39 8.73
N ARG A 130 -11.23 -38.24 10.07
CA ARG A 130 -11.48 -39.32 11.03
C ARG A 130 -12.91 -39.86 10.89
N GLN A 131 -13.92 -38.99 10.86
CA GLN A 131 -15.34 -39.36 10.74
C GLN A 131 -15.67 -40.08 9.42
N ARG A 132 -15.03 -39.68 8.32
CA ARG A 132 -15.17 -40.36 7.02
C ARG A 132 -14.49 -41.73 6.96
N GLY A 133 -13.64 -42.04 7.95
CA GLY A 133 -12.89 -43.27 8.00
C GLY A 133 -11.69 -43.32 7.04
N GLU A 134 -11.35 -42.21 6.39
CA GLU A 134 -10.33 -42.14 5.34
C GLU A 134 -8.91 -42.14 5.92
N ARG A 135 -8.63 -41.28 6.91
CA ARG A 135 -7.33 -41.10 7.58
C ARG A 135 -7.50 -40.61 9.02
N MET A 136 -6.39 -40.32 9.71
CA MET A 136 -6.36 -39.70 11.05
C MET A 136 -7.04 -40.54 12.15
N GLN A 137 -7.08 -41.87 12.01
CA GLN A 137 -7.70 -42.75 13.03
C GLN A 137 -7.00 -42.73 14.40
N TRP A 138 -5.72 -42.32 14.42
CA TRP A 138 -4.96 -42.17 15.66
C TRP A 138 -5.29 -40.87 16.41
N TYR A 139 -5.90 -39.89 15.73
CA TYR A 139 -6.12 -38.54 16.24
C TYR A 139 -7.21 -38.51 17.33
N ARG A 140 -6.85 -38.00 18.50
CA ARG A 140 -7.68 -37.88 19.71
C ARG A 140 -7.76 -36.42 20.17
N ASP A 141 -8.07 -35.54 19.24
CA ASP A 141 -8.35 -34.12 19.49
C ASP A 141 -7.14 -33.35 20.06
N GLU A 142 -5.92 -33.79 19.75
CA GLU A 142 -4.67 -33.19 20.25
C GLU A 142 -4.56 -31.69 19.87
N LEU A 143 -4.96 -31.31 18.64
CA LEU A 143 -4.94 -29.91 18.22
C LEU A 143 -5.97 -29.07 18.98
N LEU A 144 -7.13 -29.65 19.32
CA LEU A 144 -8.14 -28.96 20.15
C LEU A 144 -7.63 -28.74 21.58
N HIS A 145 -6.92 -29.71 22.14
CA HIS A 145 -6.27 -29.56 23.45
C HIS A 145 -5.23 -28.43 23.43
N MET A 146 -4.40 -28.36 22.39
CA MET A 146 -3.44 -27.26 22.19
C MET A 146 -4.17 -25.91 22.01
N ALA A 147 -5.24 -25.86 21.22
CA ALA A 147 -6.05 -24.66 21.02
C ALA A 147 -6.66 -24.15 22.33
N LYS A 148 -7.16 -25.05 23.18
CA LYS A 148 -7.67 -24.73 24.52
C LYS A 148 -6.58 -24.21 25.45
N GLU A 149 -5.39 -24.83 25.41
CA GLU A 149 -4.21 -24.39 26.14
C GLU A 149 -3.80 -22.95 25.76
N LEU A 150 -3.84 -22.64 24.47
CA LEU A 150 -3.53 -21.33 23.92
C LEU A 150 -4.60 -20.31 24.33
N GLY A 151 -5.89 -20.64 24.15
CA GLY A 151 -7.00 -19.79 24.54
C GLY A 151 -6.89 -19.36 26.00
N HIS A 152 -6.59 -20.28 26.92
CA HIS A 152 -6.41 -19.95 28.33
C HIS A 152 -5.22 -19.01 28.61
N ARG A 153 -4.17 -19.04 27.77
CA ARG A 153 -3.03 -18.12 27.87
C ARG A 153 -3.33 -16.74 27.29
N LEU A 154 -4.29 -16.63 26.38
CA LEU A 154 -4.74 -15.35 25.83
C LEU A 154 -5.76 -14.66 26.73
N LEU A 155 -6.54 -15.39 27.53
CA LEU A 155 -7.54 -14.83 28.44
C LEU A 155 -7.02 -13.71 29.37
N PRO A 156 -5.82 -13.79 29.97
CA PRO A 156 -5.27 -12.69 30.77
C PRO A 156 -5.18 -11.35 30.04
N ALA A 157 -5.13 -11.33 28.70
CA ALA A 157 -5.14 -10.09 27.93
C ALA A 157 -6.46 -9.33 28.05
N PHE A 158 -7.58 -10.01 28.30
CA PHE A 158 -8.89 -9.37 28.44
C PHE A 158 -9.14 -8.80 29.85
N ASN A 159 -8.19 -8.97 30.78
CA ASN A 159 -8.29 -8.45 32.14
C ASN A 159 -7.96 -6.95 32.18
N THR A 160 -8.81 -6.15 31.54
CA THR A 160 -8.77 -4.68 31.53
C THR A 160 -10.05 -4.11 32.10
N THR A 161 -10.02 -2.83 32.48
CA THR A 161 -11.19 -2.13 33.04
C THR A 161 -12.36 -2.08 32.07
N SER A 162 -12.10 -1.92 30.76
CA SER A 162 -13.14 -1.92 29.74
C SER A 162 -13.56 -3.34 29.31
N GLY A 163 -12.65 -4.32 29.38
CA GLY A 163 -12.83 -5.64 28.78
C GLY A 163 -12.24 -5.76 27.36
N LEU A 164 -11.65 -4.69 26.81
CA LEU A 164 -10.86 -4.77 25.58
C LEU A 164 -9.51 -5.44 25.85
N PRO A 165 -9.02 -6.32 24.96
CA PRO A 165 -7.76 -7.02 25.20
C PRO A 165 -6.54 -6.09 25.08
N TYR A 166 -5.52 -6.34 25.90
CA TYR A 166 -4.18 -5.82 25.65
C TYR A 166 -3.68 -6.27 24.27
N PRO A 167 -2.91 -5.45 23.54
CA PRO A 167 -2.39 -5.83 22.23
C PRO A 167 -1.36 -6.97 22.30
N LYS A 168 -0.70 -7.15 23.45
CA LYS A 168 0.36 -8.14 23.66
C LYS A 168 0.19 -8.89 24.97
N VAL A 169 0.63 -10.14 24.99
CA VAL A 169 0.62 -11.01 26.19
C VAL A 169 1.85 -11.91 26.21
N ASN A 170 2.37 -12.23 27.39
CA ASN A 170 3.38 -13.27 27.55
C ASN A 170 2.71 -14.64 27.71
N LEU A 171 3.08 -15.63 26.88
CA LEU A 171 2.45 -16.96 26.90
C LEU A 171 2.67 -17.74 28.20
N ARG A 172 3.77 -17.49 28.92
CA ARG A 172 4.10 -18.16 30.18
C ARG A 172 3.64 -17.37 31.40
N TYR A 173 3.84 -16.06 31.38
CA TYR A 173 3.65 -15.21 32.56
C TYR A 173 2.36 -14.37 32.53
N GLY A 174 1.61 -14.37 31.41
CA GLY A 174 0.41 -13.55 31.23
C GLY A 174 0.74 -12.07 31.06
N VAL A 175 -0.12 -11.18 31.54
CA VAL A 175 0.08 -9.72 31.40
C VAL A 175 0.65 -9.06 32.66
N LEU A 176 0.10 -9.37 33.83
CA LEU A 176 0.33 -8.62 35.07
C LEU A 176 1.60 -9.00 35.84
N ASN A 177 2.33 -10.01 35.39
CA ASN A 177 3.54 -10.47 36.07
C ASN A 177 4.71 -9.52 35.75
N PRO A 178 5.55 -9.12 36.74
CA PRO A 178 6.75 -8.33 36.49
C PRO A 178 7.69 -8.91 35.42
N LEU A 179 7.70 -10.24 35.24
CA LEU A 179 8.51 -10.94 34.23
C LEU A 179 7.88 -10.95 32.84
N SER A 180 6.61 -10.55 32.69
CA SER A 180 5.89 -10.62 31.42
C SER A 180 6.45 -9.68 30.35
N ARG A 181 7.08 -8.56 30.74
CA ARG A 181 7.55 -7.50 29.82
C ARG A 181 6.41 -6.89 28.96
N THR A 182 5.17 -7.00 29.44
CA THR A 182 3.93 -6.49 28.83
C THR A 182 3.06 -5.88 29.93
N GLY A 183 1.93 -5.27 29.54
CA GLY A 183 0.94 -4.73 30.47
C GLY A 183 1.16 -3.26 30.81
N THR A 184 2.10 -2.60 30.13
CA THR A 184 2.28 -1.15 30.16
C THR A 184 1.55 -0.46 29.01
N GLU A 185 1.13 -1.23 28.00
CA GLU A 185 0.38 -0.74 26.85
C GLU A 185 -1.03 -0.31 27.27
N SER A 186 -1.41 0.91 26.93
CA SER A 186 -2.75 1.45 27.22
C SER A 186 -3.69 1.41 26.01
N ASP A 187 -3.16 1.14 24.82
CA ASP A 187 -3.85 1.37 23.56
C ASP A 187 -3.85 0.09 22.72
N THR A 188 -4.96 -0.15 22.02
CA THR A 188 -5.13 -1.28 21.09
C THR A 188 -5.82 -0.81 19.81
N CYS A 189 -5.67 -1.56 18.73
CA CYS A 189 -6.36 -1.26 17.47
C CYS A 189 -7.76 -1.86 17.44
N THR A 190 -8.68 -1.27 16.65
CA THR A 190 -10.07 -1.75 16.56
C THR A 190 -10.15 -3.17 16.00
N ALA A 191 -9.41 -3.46 14.94
CA ALA A 191 -9.25 -4.82 14.42
C ALA A 191 -8.66 -5.78 15.48
N CYS A 192 -7.63 -5.32 16.22
CA CYS A 192 -6.94 -6.11 17.23
C CYS A 192 -7.89 -6.60 18.34
N ALA A 193 -8.83 -5.75 18.76
CA ALA A 193 -9.82 -6.07 19.78
C ALA A 193 -11.09 -6.74 19.20
N GLY A 194 -11.44 -6.41 17.96
CA GLY A 194 -12.68 -6.83 17.30
C GLY A 194 -12.59 -8.19 16.60
N THR A 195 -11.41 -8.67 16.29
CA THR A 195 -11.19 -9.86 15.45
C THR A 195 -10.78 -11.08 16.29
N MET A 196 -11.61 -11.37 17.30
CA MET A 196 -11.41 -12.49 18.22
C MET A 196 -12.59 -13.46 18.26
N ILE A 197 -13.78 -13.02 17.84
CA ILE A 197 -15.03 -13.73 18.10
C ILE A 197 -15.15 -15.07 17.36
N LEU A 198 -14.65 -15.19 16.12
CA LEU A 198 -14.81 -16.44 15.36
C LEU A 198 -14.04 -17.59 16.01
N GLU A 199 -12.77 -17.40 16.34
CA GLU A 199 -11.92 -18.42 16.95
C GLU A 199 -12.33 -18.70 18.39
N PHE A 200 -12.64 -17.66 19.19
CA PHE A 200 -13.03 -17.84 20.59
C PHE A 200 -14.41 -18.50 20.70
N ALA A 201 -15.36 -18.17 19.81
CA ALA A 201 -16.65 -18.85 19.76
C ALA A 201 -16.48 -20.30 19.29
N ALA A 202 -15.73 -20.56 18.21
CA ALA A 202 -15.45 -21.92 17.76
C ALA A 202 -14.77 -22.76 18.85
N LEU A 203 -13.77 -22.21 19.54
CA LEU A 203 -13.12 -22.87 20.68
C LEU A 203 -14.11 -23.18 21.80
N SER A 204 -15.03 -22.25 22.10
CA SER A 204 -16.05 -22.45 23.14
C SER A 204 -17.02 -23.58 22.80
N ARG A 205 -17.50 -23.62 21.55
CA ARG A 205 -18.44 -24.65 21.08
C ARG A 205 -17.77 -26.02 20.97
N LEU A 206 -16.53 -26.09 20.51
CA LEU A 206 -15.78 -27.35 20.37
C LEU A 206 -15.27 -27.88 21.71
N SER A 207 -14.88 -27.01 22.65
CA SER A 207 -14.36 -27.42 23.96
C SER A 207 -15.40 -27.51 25.08
N GLY A 208 -16.61 -26.98 24.85
CA GLY A 208 -17.69 -26.89 25.83
C GLY A 208 -17.49 -25.82 26.91
N ASN A 209 -16.52 -24.91 26.78
CA ASN A 209 -16.23 -23.85 27.74
C ASN A 209 -16.62 -22.47 27.19
N SER A 210 -17.67 -21.84 27.72
CA SER A 210 -18.19 -20.55 27.25
C SER A 210 -17.28 -19.34 27.48
N VAL A 211 -16.31 -19.47 28.39
CA VAL A 211 -15.48 -18.35 28.84
C VAL A 211 -14.80 -17.62 27.68
N PHE A 212 -14.39 -18.32 26.61
CA PHE A 212 -13.74 -17.67 25.48
C PHE A 212 -14.76 -16.79 24.71
N GLU A 213 -15.90 -17.34 24.31
CA GLU A 213 -16.95 -16.60 23.58
C GLU A 213 -17.41 -15.37 24.37
N GLU A 214 -17.59 -15.50 25.69
CA GLU A 214 -18.03 -14.40 26.57
C GLU A 214 -17.07 -13.21 26.55
N HIS A 215 -15.75 -13.46 26.63
CA HIS A 215 -14.75 -12.38 26.62
C HIS A 215 -14.66 -11.69 25.26
N ALA A 216 -14.71 -12.47 24.17
CA ALA A 216 -14.68 -11.91 22.82
C ALA A 216 -15.94 -11.09 22.50
N ARG A 217 -17.12 -11.57 22.94
CA ARG A 217 -18.40 -10.87 22.78
C ARG A 217 -18.40 -9.55 23.56
N LYS A 218 -17.94 -9.57 24.81
CA LYS A 218 -17.80 -8.36 25.63
C LYS A 218 -16.91 -7.31 24.97
N ALA A 219 -15.80 -7.71 24.35
CA ALA A 219 -14.93 -6.78 23.63
C ALA A 219 -15.66 -6.10 22.44
N LEU A 220 -16.44 -6.86 21.68
CA LEU A 220 -17.27 -6.32 20.59
C LEU A 220 -18.38 -5.38 21.10
N ASP A 221 -18.99 -5.69 22.25
CA ASP A 221 -20.00 -4.84 22.88
C ASP A 221 -19.41 -3.49 23.27
N VAL A 222 -18.22 -3.47 23.85
CA VAL A 222 -17.51 -2.23 24.19
C VAL A 222 -17.21 -1.39 22.95
N LEU A 223 -16.70 -2.01 21.87
CA LEU A 223 -16.44 -1.30 20.61
C LEU A 223 -17.73 -0.71 20.02
N TRP A 224 -18.82 -1.47 20.05
CA TRP A 224 -20.13 -1.03 19.58
C TRP A 224 -20.66 0.18 20.37
N GLU A 225 -20.53 0.17 21.70
CA GLU A 225 -20.95 1.28 22.57
C GLU A 225 -20.11 2.54 22.38
N ARG A 226 -18.85 2.39 21.97
CA ARG A 226 -17.90 3.49 21.79
C ARG A 226 -17.98 4.16 20.41
N ARG A 227 -18.80 3.66 19.48
CA ARG A 227 -18.99 4.32 18.16
C ARG A 227 -19.49 5.76 18.29
N GLN A 228 -19.20 6.57 17.29
CA GLN A 228 -19.70 7.94 17.25
C GLN A 228 -21.19 7.98 16.89
N ARG A 229 -22.04 8.48 17.79
CA ARG A 229 -23.51 8.46 17.63
C ARG A 229 -24.06 9.18 16.40
N GLY A 230 -23.32 10.12 15.82
CA GLY A 230 -23.77 10.90 14.65
C GLY A 230 -23.36 10.30 13.29
N SER A 231 -22.30 9.49 13.26
CA SER A 231 -21.75 8.91 12.03
C SER A 231 -21.77 7.38 12.04
N ASP A 232 -21.99 6.75 13.19
CA ASP A 232 -21.84 5.31 13.44
C ASP A 232 -20.47 4.74 13.04
N LEU A 233 -19.46 5.61 12.93
CA LEU A 233 -18.08 5.24 12.63
C LEU A 233 -17.31 4.93 13.92
N VAL A 234 -16.24 4.15 13.78
CA VAL A 234 -15.29 3.80 14.84
C VAL A 234 -13.89 4.31 14.47
N GLY A 235 -13.07 4.62 15.48
CA GLY A 235 -11.68 5.04 15.26
C GLY A 235 -10.75 3.84 15.01
N THR A 236 -9.49 4.11 14.64
CA THR A 236 -8.48 3.04 14.44
C THR A 236 -7.85 2.56 15.75
N VAL A 237 -7.65 3.44 16.73
CA VAL A 237 -6.96 3.10 17.99
C VAL A 237 -7.77 3.59 19.19
N ILE A 238 -7.99 2.67 20.14
CA ILE A 238 -8.77 2.88 21.35
C ILE A 238 -7.94 2.56 22.59
N ASN A 239 -8.14 3.32 23.65
CA ASN A 239 -7.52 3.07 24.93
C ASN A 239 -8.31 1.99 25.71
N ILE A 240 -7.62 0.95 26.18
CA ILE A 240 -8.22 -0.23 26.81
C ILE A 240 -8.72 0.00 28.24
N HIS A 241 -8.35 1.11 28.89
CA HIS A 241 -8.75 1.40 30.27
C HIS A 241 -9.96 2.32 30.35
N ASN A 242 -9.94 3.45 29.63
CA ASN A 242 -11.06 4.39 29.63
C ASN A 242 -12.03 4.19 28.45
N GLY A 243 -11.61 3.49 27.39
CA GLY A 243 -12.40 3.28 26.17
C GLY A 243 -12.49 4.53 25.29
N GLU A 244 -11.58 5.49 25.42
CA GLU A 244 -11.53 6.67 24.55
C GLU A 244 -10.73 6.41 23.28
N TRP A 245 -11.17 7.02 22.17
CA TRP A 245 -10.47 6.95 20.89
C TRP A 245 -9.22 7.83 20.87
N VAL A 246 -8.05 7.19 20.82
CA VAL A 246 -6.74 7.83 20.68
C VAL A 246 -6.54 8.29 19.24
N ARG A 247 -6.78 7.40 18.27
CA ARG A 247 -6.79 7.74 16.85
C ARG A 247 -8.20 7.63 16.30
N ARG A 248 -8.68 8.76 15.76
CA ARG A 248 -10.08 9.00 15.38
C ARG A 248 -10.27 9.00 13.85
N ASP A 249 -9.27 8.56 13.11
CA ASP A 249 -9.41 8.17 11.72
C ASP A 249 -10.29 6.93 11.63
N SER A 250 -11.18 6.94 10.66
CA SER A 250 -12.10 5.86 10.35
C SER A 250 -12.01 5.55 8.87
N GLY A 251 -12.08 4.27 8.55
CA GLY A 251 -11.86 3.75 7.21
C GLY A 251 -12.13 2.26 7.19
N VAL A 252 -11.97 1.67 6.01
CA VAL A 252 -12.06 0.22 5.84
C VAL A 252 -10.67 -0.43 5.80
N GLY A 253 -9.60 0.35 5.91
CA GLY A 253 -8.22 -0.13 5.82
C GLY A 253 -7.63 -0.60 7.16
N ALA A 254 -6.31 -0.52 7.22
CA ALA A 254 -5.49 -1.09 8.28
C ALA A 254 -5.94 -0.66 9.69
N GLY A 255 -6.19 -1.65 10.55
CA GLY A 255 -6.50 -1.45 11.97
C GLY A 255 -7.99 -1.31 12.29
N ILE A 256 -8.86 -1.37 11.28
CA ILE A 256 -10.33 -1.45 11.44
C ILE A 256 -10.91 -2.58 10.58
N ASP A 257 -10.44 -2.73 9.33
CA ASP A 257 -10.71 -3.85 8.41
C ASP A 257 -11.46 -5.06 8.99
N SER A 258 -10.75 -5.94 9.70
CA SER A 258 -11.25 -7.25 10.12
C SER A 258 -12.27 -7.19 11.28
N TYR A 259 -12.50 -6.02 11.88
CA TYR A 259 -13.62 -5.80 12.81
C TYR A 259 -14.95 -5.88 12.04
N TYR A 260 -15.06 -5.19 10.90
CA TYR A 260 -16.27 -5.24 10.07
C TYR A 260 -16.49 -6.63 9.47
N GLU A 261 -15.40 -7.28 9.07
CA GLU A 261 -15.42 -8.65 8.57
C GLU A 261 -16.00 -9.61 9.62
N TYR A 262 -15.55 -9.51 10.88
CA TYR A 262 -15.98 -10.43 11.94
C TYR A 262 -17.42 -10.19 12.38
N LEU A 263 -17.97 -8.98 12.26
CA LEU A 263 -19.40 -8.77 12.49
C LEU A 263 -20.24 -9.58 11.48
N MET A 264 -19.93 -9.49 10.19
CA MET A 264 -20.67 -10.25 9.18
C MET A 264 -20.41 -11.75 9.28
N LYS A 265 -19.15 -12.17 9.42
CA LYS A 265 -18.79 -13.60 9.49
C LYS A 265 -19.27 -14.24 10.79
N ALA A 266 -19.35 -13.51 11.91
CA ALA A 266 -19.89 -14.05 13.16
C ALA A 266 -21.41 -14.28 13.07
N TYR A 267 -22.15 -13.42 12.35
CA TYR A 267 -23.55 -13.69 12.04
C TYR A 267 -23.69 -15.02 11.27
N ILE A 268 -22.87 -15.23 10.24
CA ILE A 268 -22.90 -16.46 9.43
C ILE A 268 -22.53 -17.69 10.27
N LEU A 269 -21.54 -17.58 11.15
CA LEU A 269 -21.04 -18.71 11.95
C LEU A 269 -21.95 -19.04 13.15
N LEU A 270 -22.49 -18.04 13.82
CA LEU A 270 -23.21 -18.19 15.10
C LEU A 270 -24.72 -18.05 14.97
N GLY A 271 -25.23 -17.49 13.87
CA GLY A 271 -26.65 -17.25 13.64
C GLY A 271 -27.27 -16.16 14.51
N ASP A 272 -26.45 -15.28 15.11
CA ASP A 272 -26.91 -14.24 16.04
C ASP A 272 -27.12 -12.90 15.32
N ASN A 273 -28.38 -12.47 15.26
CA ASN A 273 -28.81 -11.25 14.57
C ASN A 273 -28.15 -9.97 15.10
N VAL A 274 -27.69 -9.95 16.36
CA VAL A 274 -27.02 -8.77 16.93
C VAL A 274 -25.79 -8.40 16.10
N PHE A 275 -25.04 -9.39 15.58
CA PHE A 275 -23.86 -9.10 14.75
C PHE A 275 -24.25 -8.53 13.38
N LEU A 276 -25.34 -9.02 12.79
CA LEU A 276 -25.86 -8.54 11.50
C LEU A 276 -26.33 -7.09 11.62
N ASP A 277 -27.09 -6.77 12.67
CA ASP A 277 -27.61 -5.41 12.90
C ASP A 277 -26.46 -4.41 13.05
N ARG A 278 -25.44 -4.78 13.84
CA ARG A 278 -24.22 -3.96 14.01
C ARG A 278 -23.48 -3.77 12.69
N PHE A 279 -23.32 -4.85 11.91
CA PHE A 279 -22.70 -4.79 10.60
C PHE A 279 -23.47 -3.87 9.65
N ASN A 280 -24.81 -3.97 9.60
CA ASN A 280 -25.66 -3.18 8.72
C ASN A 280 -25.58 -1.67 9.03
N VAL A 281 -25.54 -1.31 10.32
CA VAL A 281 -25.35 0.08 10.75
C VAL A 281 -23.99 0.61 10.29
N HIS A 282 -22.92 -0.13 10.55
CA HIS A 282 -21.57 0.28 10.11
C HIS A 282 -21.44 0.32 8.58
N TYR A 283 -22.00 -0.65 7.87
CA TYR A 283 -21.97 -0.69 6.41
C TYR A 283 -22.65 0.53 5.80
N SER A 284 -23.84 0.89 6.31
CA SER A 284 -24.57 2.07 5.85
C SER A 284 -23.77 3.35 6.08
N ALA A 285 -23.06 3.45 7.21
CA ALA A 285 -22.14 4.56 7.48
C ALA A 285 -20.93 4.58 6.55
N ILE A 286 -20.30 3.44 6.30
CA ILE A 286 -19.16 3.30 5.38
C ILE A 286 -19.57 3.72 3.97
N MET A 287 -20.69 3.20 3.47
CA MET A 287 -21.18 3.52 2.12
C MET A 287 -21.58 4.99 1.97
N LYS A 288 -21.98 5.66 3.06
CA LYS A 288 -22.35 7.08 3.07
C LYS A 288 -21.15 8.02 3.16
N TYR A 289 -20.15 7.69 3.98
CA TYR A 289 -19.08 8.63 4.35
C TYR A 289 -17.70 8.27 3.79
N ILE A 290 -17.38 6.98 3.68
CA ILE A 290 -16.05 6.48 3.28
C ILE A 290 -16.03 6.12 1.79
N SER A 291 -17.10 5.48 1.30
CA SER A 291 -17.23 5.06 -0.09
C SER A 291 -17.59 6.25 -0.97
N GLN A 292 -16.63 6.69 -1.80
CA GLN A 292 -16.85 7.64 -2.88
C GLN A 292 -16.48 6.95 -4.19
N PRO A 293 -17.42 6.26 -4.87
CA PRO A 293 -17.10 5.35 -5.96
C PRO A 293 -16.16 5.99 -7.00
N PRO A 294 -15.02 5.34 -7.34
CA PRO A 294 -14.59 4.00 -6.91
C PRO A 294 -13.64 3.95 -5.68
N LEU A 295 -13.43 5.07 -4.99
CA LEU A 295 -12.42 5.24 -3.94
C LEU A 295 -12.99 4.96 -2.53
N LEU A 296 -12.12 4.47 -1.64
CA LEU A 296 -12.42 4.20 -0.23
C LEU A 296 -11.44 4.99 0.65
N LEU A 297 -11.79 6.22 1.00
CA LEU A 297 -10.87 7.14 1.70
C LEU A 297 -11.15 7.22 3.19
N ASN A 298 -10.09 7.30 3.98
CA ASN A 298 -10.22 7.43 5.43
C ASN A 298 -10.72 8.84 5.80
N VAL A 299 -11.71 8.90 6.69
CA VAL A 299 -12.38 10.12 7.16
C VAL A 299 -12.27 10.27 8.68
N HIS A 300 -12.48 11.49 9.18
CA HIS A 300 -12.56 11.69 10.63
C HIS A 300 -13.89 11.16 11.18
N MET A 301 -13.83 10.34 12.22
CA MET A 301 -15.02 9.74 12.84
C MET A 301 -16.06 10.79 13.29
N HIS A 302 -15.61 11.94 13.82
CA HIS A 302 -16.48 13.01 14.33
C HIS A 302 -16.96 13.98 13.24
N ASN A 303 -16.17 14.16 12.18
CA ASN A 303 -16.50 15.01 11.05
C ASN A 303 -16.20 14.25 9.74
N PRO A 304 -17.13 13.40 9.28
CA PRO A 304 -16.89 12.51 8.15
C PRO A 304 -16.76 13.24 6.80
N THR A 305 -16.99 14.56 6.76
CA THR A 305 -16.81 15.37 5.53
C THR A 305 -15.33 15.63 5.20
N VAL A 306 -14.44 15.44 6.18
CA VAL A 306 -13.01 15.72 6.03
C VAL A 306 -12.25 14.40 5.92
N SER A 307 -11.56 14.22 4.79
CA SER A 307 -10.62 13.11 4.61
C SER A 307 -9.38 13.32 5.47
N VAL A 308 -8.95 12.26 6.15
CA VAL A 308 -7.74 12.27 7.00
C VAL A 308 -6.50 12.06 6.15
N ARG A 309 -6.62 11.22 5.12
CA ARG A 309 -5.52 10.77 4.27
C ARG A 309 -5.93 10.87 2.80
N SER A 310 -4.96 11.19 1.94
CA SER A 310 -5.11 11.23 0.48
C SER A 310 -4.64 9.92 -0.20
N TRP A 311 -4.51 8.85 0.58
CA TRP A 311 -4.06 7.54 0.12
C TRP A 311 -4.89 6.41 0.72
N MET A 312 -4.87 5.29 0.03
CA MET A 312 -5.54 4.03 0.31
C MET A 312 -4.49 2.96 0.56
N ASP A 313 -4.72 2.10 1.56
CA ASP A 313 -3.89 0.93 1.84
C ASP A 313 -4.27 -0.24 0.93
N SER A 314 -3.36 -1.20 0.70
CA SER A 314 -3.68 -2.42 -0.04
C SER A 314 -4.67 -3.32 0.71
N LEU A 315 -4.66 -3.24 2.05
CA LEU A 315 -5.48 -4.09 2.92
C LEU A 315 -6.97 -3.92 2.67
N LEU A 316 -7.44 -2.73 2.23
CA LEU A 316 -8.85 -2.51 1.88
C LEU A 316 -9.38 -3.44 0.77
N ALA A 317 -8.48 -4.14 0.06
CA ALA A 317 -8.85 -5.06 -1.00
C ALA A 317 -9.67 -6.27 -0.53
N PHE A 318 -9.86 -6.50 0.77
CA PHE A 318 -10.79 -7.51 1.31
C PHE A 318 -12.26 -7.04 1.23
N PHE A 319 -12.49 -5.72 1.24
CA PHE A 319 -13.83 -5.14 1.36
C PHE A 319 -14.79 -5.53 0.23
N PRO A 320 -14.37 -5.66 -1.05
CA PRO A 320 -15.23 -6.22 -2.10
C PRO A 320 -15.71 -7.64 -1.79
N GLY A 321 -14.87 -8.50 -1.21
CA GLY A 321 -15.26 -9.84 -0.75
C GLY A 321 -16.32 -9.78 0.34
N LEU A 322 -16.19 -8.84 1.28
CA LEU A 322 -17.19 -8.61 2.33
C LEU A 322 -18.52 -8.07 1.76
N GLN A 323 -18.47 -7.18 0.76
CA GLN A 323 -19.64 -6.69 0.03
C GLN A 323 -20.37 -7.84 -0.69
N VAL A 324 -19.63 -8.77 -1.29
CA VAL A 324 -20.20 -9.99 -1.88
C VAL A 324 -20.91 -10.85 -0.84
N LEU A 325 -20.32 -11.05 0.34
CA LEU A 325 -20.94 -11.81 1.43
C LEU A 325 -22.26 -11.19 1.91
N ARG A 326 -22.36 -9.85 1.92
CA ARG A 326 -23.61 -9.12 2.17
C ARG A 326 -24.64 -9.28 1.03
N GLY A 327 -24.17 -9.54 -0.18
CA GLY A 327 -24.99 -9.56 -1.40
C GLY A 327 -24.99 -8.25 -2.19
N ASP A 328 -24.14 -7.29 -1.85
CA ASP A 328 -24.02 -6.01 -2.54
C ASP A 328 -22.95 -6.06 -3.65
N LEU A 329 -23.32 -6.65 -4.78
CA LEU A 329 -22.38 -6.97 -5.86
C LEU A 329 -21.92 -5.76 -6.68
N LYS A 330 -22.74 -4.72 -6.85
CA LYS A 330 -22.39 -3.60 -7.73
C LYS A 330 -21.16 -2.83 -7.21
N PRO A 331 -21.15 -2.30 -5.97
CA PRO A 331 -19.98 -1.61 -5.42
C PRO A 331 -18.75 -2.52 -5.32
N ALA A 332 -18.95 -3.82 -5.08
CA ALA A 332 -17.87 -4.81 -5.05
C ALA A 332 -17.14 -4.89 -6.39
N ILE A 333 -17.90 -4.96 -7.49
CA ILE A 333 -17.34 -5.01 -8.85
C ILE A 333 -16.60 -3.71 -9.19
N GLU A 334 -17.14 -2.55 -8.79
CA GLU A 334 -16.52 -1.23 -9.05
C GLU A 334 -15.17 -1.09 -8.33
N THR A 335 -15.15 -1.40 -7.03
CA THR A 335 -13.94 -1.31 -6.20
C THR A 335 -12.89 -2.34 -6.65
N HIS A 336 -13.31 -3.57 -6.94
CA HIS A 336 -12.40 -4.62 -7.42
C HIS A 336 -11.76 -4.27 -8.77
N GLU A 337 -12.54 -3.73 -9.71
CA GLU A 337 -12.00 -3.31 -11.00
C GLU A 337 -11.01 -2.16 -10.85
N MET A 338 -11.28 -1.18 -9.98
CA MET A 338 -10.32 -0.13 -9.65
C MET A 338 -8.99 -0.72 -9.15
N LEU A 339 -9.04 -1.61 -8.15
CA LEU A 339 -7.85 -2.28 -7.61
C LEU A 339 -7.10 -3.06 -8.70
N TYR A 340 -7.84 -3.76 -9.57
CA TYR A 340 -7.22 -4.49 -10.68
C TYR A 340 -6.48 -3.56 -11.64
N GLN A 341 -7.02 -2.37 -11.93
CA GLN A 341 -6.34 -1.37 -12.77
C GLN A 341 -5.06 -0.85 -12.12
N VAL A 342 -5.05 -0.65 -10.79
CA VAL A 342 -3.83 -0.31 -10.05
C VAL A 342 -2.80 -1.43 -10.18
N THR A 343 -3.20 -2.70 -10.03
CA THR A 343 -2.27 -3.82 -10.20
C THR A 343 -1.73 -3.94 -11.63
N LYS A 344 -2.52 -3.59 -12.65
CA LYS A 344 -2.05 -3.56 -14.05
C LYS A 344 -0.99 -2.49 -14.27
N GLN A 345 -1.17 -1.33 -13.65
CA GLN A 345 -0.24 -0.21 -13.77
C GLN A 345 1.09 -0.49 -13.08
N HIS A 346 1.07 -1.05 -11.86
CA HIS A 346 2.27 -1.19 -11.01
C HIS A 346 2.76 -2.63 -10.83
N LYS A 347 2.35 -3.56 -11.70
CA LYS A 347 2.58 -5.03 -11.59
C LYS A 347 1.85 -5.65 -10.41
N PHE A 348 2.07 -5.19 -9.17
CA PHE A 348 1.33 -5.59 -7.98
C PHE A 348 0.52 -4.43 -7.40
N LEU A 349 -0.34 -4.75 -6.44
CA LEU A 349 -0.97 -3.72 -5.61
C LEU A 349 0.08 -3.21 -4.61
N PRO A 350 0.47 -1.92 -4.67
CA PRO A 350 1.39 -1.35 -3.68
C PRO A 350 0.71 -1.26 -2.31
N GLU A 351 1.49 -1.32 -1.23
CA GLU A 351 1.03 -1.25 0.16
C GLU A 351 0.17 -0.01 0.43
N ALA A 352 0.48 1.10 -0.23
CA ALA A 352 -0.40 2.26 -0.27
C ALA A 352 -0.32 2.99 -1.62
N PHE A 353 -1.44 3.54 -2.08
CA PHE A 353 -1.54 4.33 -3.31
C PHE A 353 -2.45 5.55 -3.15
N THR A 354 -2.18 6.61 -3.91
CA THR A 354 -2.96 7.87 -3.87
C THR A 354 -4.25 7.77 -4.67
N THR A 355 -5.10 8.79 -4.56
CA THR A 355 -6.33 8.97 -5.35
C THR A 355 -6.10 9.00 -6.87
N GLU A 356 -4.90 9.35 -7.32
CA GLU A 356 -4.47 9.34 -8.73
C GLU A 356 -3.84 8.01 -9.14
N PHE A 357 -3.99 6.96 -8.32
CA PHE A 357 -3.42 5.63 -8.54
C PHE A 357 -1.88 5.62 -8.62
N ARG A 358 -1.21 6.57 -7.96
CA ARG A 358 0.26 6.60 -7.85
C ARG A 358 0.71 5.83 -6.62
N VAL A 359 1.88 5.20 -6.72
CA VAL A 359 2.50 4.50 -5.58
C VAL A 359 2.83 5.50 -4.47
N HIS A 360 2.25 5.32 -3.29
CA HIS A 360 2.63 6.04 -2.07
C HIS A 360 3.69 5.23 -1.31
N TRP A 361 3.39 3.97 -1.01
CA TRP A 361 4.33 3.00 -0.44
C TRP A 361 4.49 1.82 -1.39
N GLY A 362 5.69 1.63 -1.92
CA GLY A 362 5.96 0.67 -2.99
C GLY A 362 6.05 -0.79 -2.55
N GLN A 363 6.00 -1.09 -1.25
CA GLN A 363 6.13 -2.45 -0.74
C GLN A 363 4.95 -3.32 -1.21
N HIS A 364 5.20 -4.60 -1.43
CA HIS A 364 4.19 -5.62 -1.65
C HIS A 364 4.60 -6.90 -0.92
N LEU A 365 4.00 -7.11 0.25
CA LEU A 365 4.31 -8.21 1.17
C LEU A 365 3.58 -9.52 0.82
N LEU A 366 3.30 -9.75 -0.47
CA LEU A 366 2.53 -10.92 -0.94
C LEU A 366 1.14 -11.02 -0.29
N ARG A 367 0.45 -9.89 -0.14
CA ARG A 367 -0.81 -9.84 0.60
C ARG A 367 -1.99 -10.49 -0.15
N PRO A 368 -2.87 -11.24 0.55
CA PRO A 368 -3.88 -12.10 -0.08
C PRO A 368 -5.21 -11.41 -0.43
N GLU A 369 -5.51 -10.22 0.08
CA GLU A 369 -6.88 -9.67 0.13
C GLU A 369 -7.46 -9.44 -1.27
N PHE A 370 -6.63 -9.06 -2.24
CA PHE A 370 -7.06 -8.95 -3.63
C PHE A 370 -7.43 -10.30 -4.25
N ALA A 371 -6.72 -11.37 -3.90
CA ALA A 371 -7.04 -12.73 -4.34
C ALA A 371 -8.29 -13.27 -3.64
N GLU A 372 -8.46 -12.97 -2.35
CA GLU A 372 -9.67 -13.28 -1.57
C GLU A 372 -10.92 -12.68 -2.23
N SER A 373 -10.94 -11.36 -2.46
CA SER A 373 -12.07 -10.70 -3.11
C SER A 373 -12.35 -11.22 -4.51
N THR A 374 -11.29 -11.54 -5.27
CA THR A 374 -11.44 -12.17 -6.59
C THR A 374 -12.13 -13.53 -6.49
N TYR A 375 -11.80 -14.33 -5.48
CA TYR A 375 -12.42 -15.64 -5.24
C TYR A 375 -13.91 -15.50 -4.89
N TYR A 376 -14.27 -14.61 -3.95
CA TYR A 376 -15.66 -14.38 -3.60
C TYR A 376 -16.50 -13.86 -4.77
N LEU A 377 -15.97 -12.91 -5.54
CA LEU A 377 -16.64 -12.40 -6.75
C LEU A 377 -16.83 -13.50 -7.80
N TYR A 378 -15.84 -14.36 -8.02
CA TYR A 378 -15.99 -15.51 -8.91
C TYR A 378 -17.05 -16.48 -8.40
N LYS A 379 -17.04 -16.82 -7.11
CA LYS A 379 -18.00 -17.74 -6.49
C LYS A 379 -19.44 -17.23 -6.60
N ALA A 380 -19.66 -15.93 -6.43
CA ALA A 380 -20.99 -15.33 -6.51
C ALA A 380 -21.51 -15.12 -7.93
N THR A 381 -20.63 -14.79 -8.88
CA THR A 381 -21.05 -14.40 -10.25
C THR A 381 -20.86 -15.49 -11.31
N GLY A 382 -19.97 -16.45 -11.08
CA GLY A 382 -19.56 -17.45 -12.07
C GLY A 382 -18.84 -16.84 -13.30
N ASP A 383 -18.43 -15.57 -13.24
CA ASP A 383 -17.90 -14.86 -14.39
C ASP A 383 -16.43 -15.27 -14.70
N PRO A 384 -16.13 -15.80 -15.90
CA PRO A 384 -14.77 -16.18 -16.29
C PRO A 384 -13.77 -15.03 -16.31
N TYR A 385 -14.22 -13.77 -16.23
CA TYR A 385 -13.34 -12.62 -16.04
C TYR A 385 -12.45 -12.77 -14.80
N TYR A 386 -13.01 -13.18 -13.66
CA TYR A 386 -12.25 -13.30 -12.42
C TYR A 386 -11.21 -14.42 -12.47
N LEU A 387 -11.46 -15.48 -13.24
CA LEU A 387 -10.43 -16.50 -13.53
C LEU A 387 -9.23 -15.92 -14.27
N ARG A 388 -9.46 -15.00 -15.22
CA ARG A 388 -8.37 -14.30 -15.93
C ARG A 388 -7.61 -13.34 -15.01
N VAL A 389 -8.32 -12.68 -14.09
CA VAL A 389 -7.68 -11.86 -13.04
C VAL A 389 -6.79 -12.75 -12.17
N GLY A 390 -7.31 -13.88 -11.67
CA GLY A 390 -6.53 -14.86 -10.92
C GLY A 390 -5.31 -15.38 -11.69
N GLN A 391 -5.46 -15.63 -13.00
CA GLN A 391 -4.35 -16.08 -13.84
C GLN A 391 -3.27 -15.00 -13.90
N SER A 392 -3.67 -13.73 -14.07
CA SER A 392 -2.74 -12.60 -14.06
C SER A 392 -2.00 -12.48 -12.73
N ILE A 393 -2.67 -12.71 -11.59
CA ILE A 393 -2.03 -12.73 -10.26
C ILE A 393 -0.94 -13.81 -10.22
N VAL A 394 -1.26 -15.04 -10.63
CA VAL A 394 -0.30 -16.16 -10.61
C VAL A 394 0.88 -15.91 -11.56
N GLU A 395 0.65 -15.38 -12.75
CA GLU A 395 1.70 -15.03 -13.70
C GLU A 395 2.64 -13.97 -13.12
N LYS A 396 2.10 -12.93 -12.48
CA LYS A 396 2.89 -11.88 -11.83
C LYS A 396 3.68 -12.39 -10.63
N LEU A 397 3.09 -13.24 -9.79
CA LEU A 397 3.81 -13.88 -8.69
C LEU A 397 5.00 -14.69 -9.19
N ASN A 398 4.81 -15.49 -10.25
CA ASN A 398 5.90 -16.28 -10.84
C ASN A 398 6.96 -15.41 -11.53
N ALA A 399 6.56 -14.31 -12.16
CA ALA A 399 7.48 -13.44 -12.89
C ALA A 399 8.32 -12.54 -11.97
N TYR A 400 7.73 -12.05 -10.86
CA TYR A 400 8.32 -10.97 -10.07
C TYR A 400 8.57 -11.31 -8.61
N ALA A 401 7.93 -12.32 -8.02
CA ALA A 401 8.10 -12.68 -6.61
C ALA A 401 8.76 -14.05 -6.39
N ARG A 402 8.90 -14.87 -7.44
CA ARG A 402 9.49 -16.20 -7.34
C ARG A 402 11.01 -16.15 -7.20
N VAL A 403 11.52 -16.87 -6.21
CA VAL A 403 12.95 -17.06 -5.93
C VAL A 403 13.29 -18.55 -5.92
N PRO A 404 14.57 -18.97 -6.00
CA PRO A 404 14.94 -20.38 -6.05
C PRO A 404 14.40 -21.25 -4.91
N CYS A 405 14.20 -20.67 -3.73
CA CYS A 405 13.74 -21.37 -2.53
C CYS A 405 12.26 -21.12 -2.17
N GLY A 406 11.47 -20.43 -3.01
CA GLY A 406 10.08 -20.11 -2.72
C GLY A 406 9.61 -18.81 -3.36
N PHE A 407 8.94 -17.97 -2.56
CA PHE A 407 8.52 -16.63 -2.94
C PHE A 407 9.04 -15.62 -1.93
N ALA A 408 9.36 -14.42 -2.40
CA ALA A 408 9.87 -13.34 -1.58
C ALA A 408 8.99 -12.10 -1.72
N ALA A 409 8.78 -11.38 -0.63
CA ALA A 409 8.14 -10.08 -0.64
C ALA A 409 8.89 -9.11 -1.57
N VAL A 410 8.16 -8.20 -2.20
CA VAL A 410 8.74 -7.18 -3.09
C VAL A 410 8.85 -5.88 -2.30
N GLN A 411 10.08 -5.40 -2.09
CA GLN A 411 10.34 -4.19 -1.30
C GLN A 411 9.83 -2.92 -2.00
N ASP A 412 9.93 -2.86 -3.33
CA ASP A 412 9.34 -1.79 -4.12
C ASP A 412 8.87 -2.31 -5.49
N VAL A 413 7.57 -2.20 -5.77
CA VAL A 413 6.94 -2.64 -7.03
C VAL A 413 7.50 -1.94 -8.27
N ARG A 414 8.10 -0.75 -8.10
CA ARG A 414 8.71 0.03 -9.19
C ARG A 414 10.04 -0.57 -9.61
N THR A 415 10.89 -0.91 -8.65
CA THR A 415 12.23 -1.47 -8.89
C THR A 415 12.20 -2.99 -9.07
N GLY A 416 11.25 -3.67 -8.43
CA GLY A 416 11.18 -5.13 -8.39
C GLY A 416 12.20 -5.78 -7.45
N THR A 417 12.77 -5.03 -6.50
CA THR A 417 13.71 -5.57 -5.51
C THR A 417 13.01 -6.47 -4.51
N HIS A 418 13.65 -7.58 -4.13
CA HIS A 418 13.10 -8.52 -3.15
C HIS A 418 13.55 -8.19 -1.72
N GLU A 419 12.66 -8.43 -0.78
CA GLU A 419 12.96 -8.53 0.64
C GLU A 419 13.04 -10.03 1.00
N ASP A 420 14.06 -10.44 1.77
CA ASP A 420 14.28 -11.85 2.15
C ASP A 420 13.28 -12.29 3.26
N ARG A 421 12.00 -12.32 2.88
CA ARG A 421 10.88 -12.62 3.76
C ARG A 421 9.73 -13.25 2.97
N MET A 422 9.21 -14.36 3.50
CA MET A 422 7.95 -14.96 3.06
C MET A 422 7.04 -15.11 4.28
N ASP A 423 5.99 -14.32 4.35
CA ASP A 423 5.03 -14.40 5.44
C ASP A 423 4.14 -15.65 5.35
N SER A 424 3.67 -16.13 6.50
CA SER A 424 2.92 -17.39 6.61
C SER A 424 1.59 -17.38 5.85
N PHE A 425 0.88 -16.23 5.89
CA PHE A 425 -0.38 -16.01 5.18
C PHE A 425 -0.29 -16.22 3.67
N PHE A 426 0.89 -16.09 3.06
CA PHE A 426 1.03 -16.37 1.64
C PHE A 426 0.64 -17.82 1.31
N LEU A 427 1.02 -18.75 2.19
CA LEU A 427 0.65 -20.16 2.10
C LEU A 427 -0.77 -20.41 2.62
N ALA A 428 -1.13 -19.83 3.76
CA ALA A 428 -2.43 -20.07 4.40
C ALA A 428 -3.60 -19.46 3.61
N GLU A 429 -3.39 -18.33 2.96
CA GLU A 429 -4.45 -17.51 2.35
C GLU A 429 -4.29 -17.42 0.83
N MET A 430 -3.21 -16.78 0.35
CA MET A 430 -3.10 -16.44 -1.08
C MET A 430 -3.16 -17.69 -1.95
N PHE A 431 -2.36 -18.71 -1.62
CA PHE A 431 -2.41 -20.00 -2.34
C PHE A 431 -3.74 -20.71 -2.19
N LYS A 432 -4.36 -20.67 -1.01
CA LYS A 432 -5.66 -21.30 -0.75
C LYS A 432 -6.74 -20.67 -1.64
N TYR A 433 -6.86 -19.35 -1.66
CA TYR A 433 -7.83 -18.63 -2.50
C TYR A 433 -7.59 -18.85 -3.99
N LEU A 434 -6.33 -18.78 -4.45
CA LEU A 434 -6.00 -19.04 -5.85
C LEU A 434 -6.31 -20.49 -6.25
N TYR A 435 -5.98 -21.47 -5.38
CA TYR A 435 -6.28 -22.87 -5.66
C TYR A 435 -7.78 -23.12 -5.75
N LEU A 436 -8.55 -22.60 -4.80
CA LEU A 436 -10.01 -22.73 -4.78
C LEU A 436 -10.66 -22.10 -6.01
N MET A 437 -10.14 -20.97 -6.48
CA MET A 437 -10.64 -20.27 -7.66
C MET A 437 -10.51 -21.12 -8.94
N PHE A 438 -9.44 -21.89 -9.09
CA PHE A 438 -9.21 -22.76 -10.26
C PHE A 438 -9.67 -24.20 -10.08
N SER A 439 -10.22 -24.55 -8.91
CA SER A 439 -10.67 -25.90 -8.60
C SER A 439 -12.16 -26.04 -8.88
N GLU A 440 -12.53 -27.19 -9.45
CA GLU A 440 -13.92 -27.59 -9.58
C GLU A 440 -14.39 -28.30 -8.29
N LYS A 441 -15.68 -28.17 -7.94
CA LYS A 441 -16.25 -28.78 -6.72
C LYS A 441 -15.98 -30.30 -6.62
N SER A 442 -15.92 -31.00 -7.75
CA SER A 442 -15.65 -32.44 -7.83
C SER A 442 -14.21 -32.84 -7.45
N HIS A 443 -13.25 -31.91 -7.52
CA HIS A 443 -11.85 -32.17 -7.21
C HIS A 443 -11.47 -31.82 -5.77
N LEU A 444 -12.34 -31.09 -5.06
CA LEU A 444 -12.10 -30.72 -3.68
C LEU A 444 -12.48 -31.89 -2.76
N PRO A 445 -11.65 -32.23 -1.77
CA PRO A 445 -11.97 -33.30 -0.82
C PRO A 445 -13.12 -32.89 0.11
N ILE A 446 -13.40 -31.60 0.25
CA ILE A 446 -14.41 -31.04 1.15
C ILE A 446 -15.34 -30.11 0.39
N ASP A 447 -16.60 -30.06 0.82
CA ASP A 447 -17.56 -29.08 0.33
C ASP A 447 -17.33 -27.75 1.04
N MET A 448 -16.83 -26.76 0.29
CA MET A 448 -16.49 -25.44 0.81
C MET A 448 -17.73 -24.62 1.21
N ASP A 449 -18.93 -25.00 0.78
CA ASP A 449 -20.17 -24.31 1.16
C ASP A 449 -20.57 -24.60 2.62
N GLY A 450 -20.01 -25.65 3.24
CA GLY A 450 -20.22 -25.98 4.65
C GLY A 450 -19.31 -25.22 5.64
N TYR A 451 -18.42 -24.35 5.15
CA TYR A 451 -17.40 -23.68 5.95
C TYR A 451 -17.39 -22.17 5.71
N ILE A 452 -16.99 -21.42 6.73
CA ILE A 452 -16.66 -19.99 6.65
C ILE A 452 -15.15 -19.82 6.87
N PHE A 453 -14.55 -18.88 6.14
CA PHE A 453 -13.15 -18.50 6.30
C PHE A 453 -13.02 -17.48 7.43
N THR A 454 -12.05 -17.63 8.32
CA THR A 454 -11.59 -16.52 9.20
C THR A 454 -10.88 -15.45 8.37
N THR A 455 -10.36 -14.39 9.02
CA THR A 455 -9.57 -13.36 8.32
C THR A 455 -8.24 -13.92 7.79
N GLU A 456 -7.66 -14.92 8.46
CA GLU A 456 -6.44 -15.64 7.99
C GLU A 456 -6.81 -16.90 7.15
N ALA A 457 -7.96 -16.86 6.47
CA ALA A 457 -8.50 -17.94 5.65
C ALA A 457 -8.62 -19.33 6.32
N HIS A 458 -8.72 -19.42 7.64
CA HIS A 458 -8.94 -20.71 8.31
C HIS A 458 -10.38 -21.17 8.23
N LEU A 459 -10.57 -22.47 8.08
CA LEU A 459 -11.89 -23.06 7.85
C LEU A 459 -12.60 -23.42 9.15
N LEU A 460 -13.72 -22.75 9.44
CA LEU A 460 -14.62 -23.05 10.55
C LEU A 460 -15.96 -23.59 10.02
N PRO A 461 -16.52 -24.67 10.60
CA PRO A 461 -17.73 -25.29 10.07
C PRO A 461 -18.99 -24.50 10.48
N ILE A 462 -19.89 -24.27 9.52
CA ILE A 462 -21.14 -23.53 9.75
C ILE A 462 -22.09 -24.29 10.69
N SER A 463 -21.89 -25.60 10.88
CA SER A 463 -22.63 -26.42 11.85
C SER A 463 -22.53 -25.91 13.29
N LEU A 464 -21.51 -25.11 13.62
CA LEU A 464 -21.37 -24.48 14.93
C LEU A 464 -22.56 -23.57 15.28
N SER A 465 -23.26 -23.01 14.29
CA SER A 465 -24.50 -22.22 14.48
C SER A 465 -25.63 -23.01 15.17
N THR A 466 -25.71 -24.32 14.90
CA THR A 466 -26.79 -25.19 15.44
C THR A 466 -26.48 -25.73 16.83
N THR A 467 -25.25 -25.57 17.30
CA THR A 467 -24.83 -26.02 18.62
C THR A 467 -25.39 -25.03 19.65
N GLN A 468 -26.19 -25.47 20.62
CA GLN A 468 -26.85 -24.56 21.57
C GLN A 468 -25.84 -23.57 22.19
N PRO A 469 -26.20 -22.27 22.34
CA PRO A 469 -25.36 -21.32 23.04
C PRO A 469 -25.13 -21.79 24.47
N PRO A 470 -23.88 -22.01 24.90
CA PRO A 470 -23.58 -22.22 26.31
C PRO A 470 -23.77 -20.93 27.12
N CYS A 471 -23.95 -19.78 26.45
CA CYS A 471 -24.25 -18.49 27.06
C CYS A 471 -25.77 -18.25 27.07
N PRO A 472 -26.43 -18.11 28.24
CA PRO A 472 -27.78 -17.59 28.29
C PRO A 472 -27.75 -16.11 27.90
N GLY A 473 -28.25 -15.77 26.73
CA GLY A 473 -28.52 -14.38 26.37
C GLY A 473 -29.62 -13.84 27.27
N ASN A 474 -29.40 -12.68 27.88
CA ASN A 474 -30.53 -11.89 28.39
C ASN A 474 -31.31 -11.42 27.16
N ASP A 475 -32.48 -12.00 26.93
CA ASP A 475 -33.51 -11.45 26.04
C ASP A 475 -33.98 -10.11 26.60
N THR A 476 -33.18 -9.06 26.45
CA THR A 476 -33.70 -7.69 26.49
C THR A 476 -34.58 -7.52 25.27
N GLU A 477 -35.88 -7.38 25.53
CA GLU A 477 -36.93 -7.12 24.57
C GLU A 477 -36.42 -6.28 23.39
N THR A 478 -36.45 -6.89 22.20
CA THR A 478 -36.35 -6.18 20.93
C THR A 478 -37.35 -5.04 20.93
N VAL A 479 -36.86 -3.81 21.11
CA VAL A 479 -37.62 -2.61 20.78
C VAL A 479 -37.81 -2.66 19.26
N ARG A 480 -38.99 -3.08 18.83
CA ARG A 480 -39.44 -2.99 17.44
C ARG A 480 -39.49 -1.51 17.05
N ILE A 481 -38.39 -0.99 16.53
CA ILE A 481 -38.40 0.27 15.81
C ILE A 481 -39.04 -0.06 14.46
N SER A 482 -40.28 0.37 14.27
CA SER A 482 -40.98 0.35 12.99
C SER A 482 -40.30 1.32 12.02
N GLN A 483 -39.19 0.92 11.43
CA GLN A 483 -38.76 1.41 10.13
C GLN A 483 -39.20 0.35 9.12
N GLU A 484 -39.61 0.77 7.92
CA GLU A 484 -39.91 -0.14 6.82
C GLU A 484 -38.67 -0.99 6.53
N GLU A 485 -38.60 -2.18 7.12
CA GLU A 485 -37.50 -3.13 6.95
C GLU A 485 -37.50 -3.60 5.50
N ASP A 486 -36.47 -3.21 4.74
CA ASP A 486 -36.26 -3.73 3.39
C ASP A 486 -36.21 -5.26 3.46
N LEU A 487 -37.06 -5.95 2.68
CA LEU A 487 -37.16 -7.42 2.62
C LEU A 487 -35.82 -8.14 2.37
N PHE A 488 -34.81 -7.40 1.91
CA PHE A 488 -33.44 -7.86 1.63
C PHE A 488 -32.51 -7.81 2.84
N THR A 489 -32.92 -7.26 3.99
CA THR A 489 -32.06 -7.10 5.17
C THR A 489 -31.76 -8.44 5.87
N HIS A 490 -32.69 -9.39 5.79
CA HIS A 490 -32.59 -10.72 6.43
C HIS A 490 -32.60 -11.88 5.44
N SER A 491 -32.65 -11.58 4.14
CA SER A 491 -32.70 -12.59 3.07
C SER A 491 -31.44 -12.48 2.25
N CYS A 492 -30.67 -13.56 2.14
CA CYS A 492 -29.60 -13.63 1.15
C CYS A 492 -30.25 -13.38 -0.23
N PRO A 493 -29.89 -12.29 -0.94
CA PRO A 493 -30.49 -12.05 -2.23
C PRO A 493 -30.12 -13.21 -3.16
N SER A 494 -31.12 -13.86 -3.73
CA SER A 494 -30.85 -14.95 -4.69
C SER A 494 -30.14 -14.36 -5.91
N THR A 495 -29.02 -14.99 -6.28
CA THR A 495 -28.28 -14.64 -7.49
C THR A 495 -29.16 -14.76 -8.73
N GLU A 496 -30.13 -15.69 -8.73
CA GLU A 496 -31.07 -15.89 -9.82
C GLU A 496 -32.13 -14.78 -9.92
N THR A 497 -32.54 -14.18 -8.79
CA THR A 497 -33.53 -13.10 -8.77
C THR A 497 -32.91 -11.71 -8.94
N LEU A 498 -31.69 -11.47 -8.44
CA LEU A 498 -30.97 -10.23 -8.73
C LEU A 498 -30.35 -10.21 -10.13
N PHE A 499 -29.92 -11.37 -10.64
CA PHE A 499 -29.19 -11.47 -11.91
C PHE A 499 -29.56 -12.75 -12.67
N PRO A 500 -30.54 -12.72 -13.59
CA PRO A 500 -30.89 -13.88 -14.40
C PRO A 500 -29.75 -14.21 -15.38
N ASN A 501 -28.76 -15.00 -14.96
CA ASN A 501 -27.69 -15.63 -15.76
C ASN A 501 -27.06 -14.74 -16.86
N ASN A 502 -27.04 -13.41 -16.68
CA ASN A 502 -26.62 -12.50 -17.74
C ASN A 502 -25.22 -11.94 -17.42
N PRO A 503 -24.14 -12.52 -17.99
CA PRO A 503 -22.77 -12.04 -17.79
C PRO A 503 -22.55 -10.59 -18.29
N SER A 504 -23.55 -9.98 -18.92
CA SER A 504 -23.52 -8.58 -19.32
C SER A 504 -23.57 -7.58 -18.15
N PHE A 505 -24.17 -7.91 -17.00
CA PHE A 505 -24.29 -6.96 -15.88
C PHE A 505 -22.92 -6.58 -15.31
N ALA A 506 -22.15 -7.58 -14.87
CA ALA A 506 -20.80 -7.38 -14.35
C ALA A 506 -19.88 -6.76 -15.42
N LYS A 507 -20.04 -7.16 -16.68
CA LYS A 507 -19.29 -6.58 -17.79
C LYS A 507 -19.59 -5.09 -17.99
N THR A 508 -20.85 -4.67 -17.93
CA THR A 508 -21.27 -3.27 -18.11
C THR A 508 -20.66 -2.36 -17.04
N ILE A 509 -20.66 -2.82 -15.79
CA ILE A 509 -20.04 -2.07 -14.69
C ILE A 509 -18.53 -1.96 -14.93
N ARG A 510 -17.84 -3.07 -15.20
CA ARG A 510 -16.39 -3.06 -15.42
C ARG A 510 -15.96 -2.23 -16.63
N ASP A 511 -16.74 -2.24 -17.71
CA ASP A 511 -16.44 -1.46 -18.91
C ASP A 511 -16.41 0.06 -18.62
N GLY A 512 -17.15 0.52 -17.59
CA GLY A 512 -17.07 1.90 -17.10
C GLY A 512 -15.74 2.28 -16.45
N TYR A 513 -15.01 1.30 -15.89
CA TYR A 513 -13.78 1.51 -15.11
C TYR A 513 -12.52 0.90 -15.75
N LYS A 514 -12.66 0.20 -16.89
CA LYS A 514 -11.59 -0.53 -17.58
C LYS A 514 -10.36 0.31 -17.96
N TYR A 515 -10.50 1.63 -18.07
CA TYR A 515 -9.44 2.56 -18.47
C TYR A 515 -9.17 3.67 -17.44
N LEU A 516 -9.50 3.44 -16.16
CA LEU A 516 -9.25 4.42 -15.09
C LEU A 516 -7.81 4.94 -15.05
N THR A 517 -6.83 4.08 -15.28
CA THR A 517 -5.39 4.41 -15.26
C THR A 517 -4.84 4.80 -16.64
N GLY A 518 -5.68 4.83 -17.69
CA GLY A 518 -5.28 5.15 -19.06
C GLY A 518 -4.51 4.04 -19.81
N VAL A 519 -4.18 2.93 -19.14
CA VAL A 519 -3.45 1.80 -19.74
C VAL A 519 -4.38 0.97 -20.65
N GLY A 520 -4.05 0.88 -21.94
CA GLY A 520 -4.78 0.04 -22.92
C GLY A 520 -5.72 0.78 -23.90
N ARG A 521 -5.64 2.12 -23.99
CA ARG A 521 -6.32 2.88 -25.06
C ARG A 521 -5.59 2.70 -26.40
N ALA A 522 -6.31 2.27 -27.44
CA ALA A 522 -6.11 2.84 -28.77
C ALA A 522 -6.77 4.23 -28.76
N PHE A 523 -6.08 5.27 -29.24
CA PHE A 523 -6.62 6.62 -29.32
C PHE A 523 -7.85 6.63 -30.25
N HIS A 524 -9.04 6.66 -29.66
CA HIS A 524 -10.26 7.07 -30.34
C HIS A 524 -10.81 8.29 -29.59
N PRO A 525 -11.07 9.42 -30.28
CA PRO A 525 -11.70 10.57 -29.66
C PRO A 525 -13.10 10.17 -29.21
N LEU A 526 -13.35 10.21 -27.90
CA LEU A 526 -14.71 9.99 -27.37
C LEU A 526 -15.58 11.22 -27.67
N PRO A 527 -16.90 11.03 -27.90
CA PRO A 527 -17.83 12.14 -28.02
C PRO A 527 -17.93 12.88 -26.68
N ILE A 528 -17.99 14.20 -26.77
CA ILE A 528 -18.09 15.15 -25.67
C ILE A 528 -19.22 14.72 -24.71
N ARG A 529 -18.92 14.54 -23.41
CA ARG A 529 -19.96 14.39 -22.38
C ARG A 529 -20.63 15.75 -22.17
N GLU A 530 -21.91 15.85 -22.51
CA GLU A 530 -22.75 16.99 -22.13
C GLU A 530 -22.97 16.99 -20.61
N ILE A 531 -22.87 18.18 -20.01
CA ILE A 531 -23.25 18.44 -18.62
C ILE A 531 -24.47 19.36 -18.70
N GLU A 532 -25.66 18.84 -18.39
CA GLU A 532 -26.85 19.68 -18.20
C GLU A 532 -26.81 20.25 -16.77
N LEU A 533 -26.67 21.57 -16.66
CA LEU A 533 -26.82 22.29 -15.40
C LEU A 533 -28.29 22.75 -15.30
N PRO A 534 -29.08 22.25 -14.34
CA PRO A 534 -30.44 22.72 -14.14
C PRO A 534 -30.41 24.10 -13.49
N LEU A 535 -30.42 25.15 -14.30
CA LEU A 535 -30.61 26.53 -13.83
C LEU A 535 -32.11 26.74 -13.55
N HIS A 536 -32.52 26.41 -12.33
CA HIS A 536 -33.81 26.85 -11.79
C HIS A 536 -33.60 28.20 -11.07
N ASP A 537 -33.44 29.27 -11.83
CA ASP A 537 -33.85 30.62 -11.41
C ASP A 537 -33.74 31.60 -12.58
N ASN A 538 -34.82 32.32 -12.87
CA ASN A 538 -34.93 33.26 -14.00
C ASN A 538 -34.22 34.62 -13.74
N GLY A 539 -33.26 34.67 -12.82
CA GLY A 539 -32.45 35.86 -12.54
C GLY A 539 -31.19 35.87 -13.41
N MET A 540 -30.73 37.04 -13.85
CA MET A 540 -29.48 37.19 -14.62
C MET A 540 -28.19 36.99 -13.80
N GLU A 541 -28.29 36.75 -12.48
CA GLU A 541 -27.15 36.52 -11.57
C GLU A 541 -26.19 35.38 -11.99
N PRO A 542 -26.65 34.21 -12.49
CA PRO A 542 -25.74 33.12 -12.84
C PRO A 542 -24.81 33.46 -14.01
N VAL A 543 -25.29 34.22 -15.00
CA VAL A 543 -24.51 34.60 -16.18
C VAL A 543 -23.43 35.63 -15.82
N GLU A 544 -23.73 36.55 -14.91
CA GLU A 544 -22.75 37.49 -14.38
C GLU A 544 -21.70 36.80 -13.49
N PHE A 545 -22.10 35.77 -12.73
CA PHE A 545 -21.18 34.92 -11.97
C PHE A 545 -20.23 34.11 -12.87
N PHE A 546 -20.71 33.58 -14.00
CA PHE A 546 -19.81 32.92 -14.97
C PHE A 546 -18.86 33.91 -15.64
N LYS A 547 -19.31 35.13 -15.95
CA LYS A 547 -18.43 36.19 -16.44
C LYS A 547 -17.37 36.61 -15.42
N SER A 548 -17.70 36.67 -14.13
CA SER A 548 -16.74 37.03 -13.08
C SER A 548 -15.66 35.96 -12.88
N MET A 549 -15.92 34.71 -13.28
CA MET A 549 -14.94 33.61 -13.35
C MET A 549 -14.20 33.52 -14.69
N GLY A 550 -14.36 34.49 -15.60
CA GLY A 550 -13.70 34.51 -16.92
C GLY A 550 -14.33 33.61 -17.99
N ILE A 551 -15.53 33.08 -17.73
CA ILE A 551 -16.24 32.18 -18.65
C ILE A 551 -17.21 33.00 -19.51
N SER A 552 -16.98 33.03 -20.82
CA SER A 552 -17.84 33.71 -21.79
C SER A 552 -18.89 32.75 -22.37
N LEU A 553 -20.17 33.13 -22.29
CA LEU A 553 -21.30 32.37 -22.84
C LEU A 553 -21.76 33.01 -24.14
N THR A 554 -21.83 32.23 -25.24
CA THR A 554 -22.36 32.71 -26.53
C THR A 554 -23.63 31.92 -26.90
N PRO A 555 -24.75 32.58 -27.22
CA PRO A 555 -25.96 31.89 -27.65
C PRO A 555 -25.78 31.29 -29.05
N LEU A 556 -26.29 30.07 -29.24
CA LEU A 556 -26.21 29.35 -30.51
C LEU A 556 -27.33 29.84 -31.45
N ASN A 557 -27.01 30.71 -32.42
CA ASN A 557 -27.89 30.94 -33.57
C ASN A 557 -27.41 30.06 -34.74
N GLU A 558 -28.19 29.02 -35.06
CA GLU A 558 -27.94 28.18 -36.22
C GLU A 558 -28.19 28.96 -37.52
N ALA A 559 -27.25 28.85 -38.47
CA ALA A 559 -27.35 29.44 -39.79
C ALA A 559 -28.16 28.52 -40.75
N ASN A 560 -29.32 29.04 -41.16
CA ASN A 560 -30.05 28.85 -42.42
C ASN A 560 -30.68 27.48 -42.79
N MET A 561 -32.02 27.41 -42.67
CA MET A 561 -32.93 26.86 -43.69
C MET A 561 -34.26 27.66 -43.73
N GLY A 562 -34.91 27.63 -44.90
CA GLY A 562 -35.91 28.59 -45.38
C GLY A 562 -37.29 28.66 -44.70
N ASP A 563 -37.85 29.87 -44.83
CA ASP A 563 -39.25 30.31 -44.98
C ASP A 563 -40.36 30.05 -43.92
N THR A 564 -41.06 31.16 -43.64
CA THR A 564 -42.34 31.40 -42.94
C THR A 564 -42.58 30.94 -41.47
N GLY A 565 -42.47 31.91 -40.56
CA GLY A 565 -43.58 32.32 -39.67
C GLY A 565 -43.96 31.48 -38.45
N ARG A 566 -43.38 31.82 -37.28
CA ARG A 566 -44.05 32.15 -35.99
C ARG A 566 -43.03 32.11 -34.84
N LEU A 567 -43.06 33.13 -33.99
CA LEU A 567 -42.31 33.18 -32.72
C LEU A 567 -42.59 31.92 -31.88
N LYS A 568 -41.51 31.23 -31.49
CA LYS A 568 -41.43 30.44 -30.25
C LYS A 568 -40.08 30.75 -29.60
N GLU A 569 -40.13 31.31 -28.38
CA GLU A 569 -38.98 31.35 -27.48
C GLU A 569 -38.50 29.92 -27.23
N HIS A 570 -37.30 29.60 -27.70
CA HIS A 570 -36.64 28.33 -27.40
C HIS A 570 -35.61 28.54 -26.30
N LYS A 571 -35.71 27.64 -25.29
CA LYS A 571 -34.86 27.52 -24.11
C LYS A 571 -33.37 27.60 -24.48
N GLY A 572 -32.67 28.47 -23.75
CA GLY A 572 -31.30 28.89 -24.02
C GLY A 572 -30.27 27.79 -23.85
N VAL A 573 -29.78 27.28 -24.98
CA VAL A 573 -28.55 26.50 -25.06
C VAL A 573 -27.41 27.48 -25.37
N TYR A 574 -26.47 27.62 -24.44
CA TYR A 574 -25.31 28.48 -24.59
C TYR A 574 -24.06 27.63 -24.86
N ARG A 575 -23.24 28.03 -25.83
CA ARG A 575 -21.90 27.46 -26.00
C ARG A 575 -20.98 28.13 -24.99
N VAL A 576 -20.43 27.34 -24.07
CA VAL A 576 -19.44 27.80 -23.10
C VAL A 576 -18.09 27.83 -23.79
N LYS A 577 -17.56 29.02 -24.09
CA LYS A 577 -16.18 29.16 -24.55
C LYS A 577 -15.32 29.48 -23.33
N LEU A 578 -14.65 28.44 -22.82
CA LEU A 578 -13.66 28.58 -21.76
C LEU A 578 -12.40 29.17 -22.40
N VAL A 579 -12.28 30.49 -22.32
CA VAL A 579 -11.03 31.17 -22.66
C VAL A 579 -10.13 31.01 -21.44
N ALA A 580 -9.42 29.88 -21.38
CA ALA A 580 -8.23 29.81 -20.54
C ALA A 580 -7.21 30.73 -21.21
N GLU A 581 -7.14 31.99 -20.79
CA GLU A 581 -5.88 32.70 -20.91
C GLU A 581 -4.88 31.88 -20.11
N LEU A 582 -3.99 31.19 -20.82
CA LEU A 582 -2.70 30.75 -20.29
C LEU A 582 -1.93 32.02 -19.91
N SER A 583 -2.32 32.64 -18.80
CA SER A 583 -1.33 33.18 -17.92
C SER A 583 -0.47 31.97 -17.58
N GLN A 584 0.75 31.96 -18.08
CA GLN A 584 1.76 31.01 -17.65
C GLN A 584 1.71 31.03 -16.13
N ALA A 585 1.14 29.98 -15.52
CA ALA A 585 1.46 29.70 -14.14
C ALA A 585 3.00 29.67 -14.13
N PRO A 586 3.67 30.45 -13.25
CA PRO A 586 5.11 30.33 -13.14
C PRO A 586 5.37 28.84 -12.96
N GLU A 587 6.21 28.28 -13.83
CA GLU A 587 6.69 26.92 -13.68
C GLU A 587 6.99 26.73 -12.19
N GLU A 588 6.31 25.80 -11.52
CA GLU A 588 6.75 25.35 -10.20
C GLU A 588 8.08 24.64 -10.46
N GLU A 589 9.15 25.44 -10.60
CA GLU A 589 10.52 24.98 -10.57
C GLU A 589 10.65 24.15 -9.30
N VAL A 590 10.92 22.86 -9.48
CA VAL A 590 11.20 21.94 -8.39
C VAL A 590 12.33 22.55 -7.57
N VAL A 591 11.99 23.11 -6.40
CA VAL A 591 12.96 23.82 -5.56
C VAL A 591 13.90 22.79 -4.94
N VAL A 592 15.14 22.73 -5.43
CA VAL A 592 16.17 21.84 -4.87
C VAL A 592 16.55 22.35 -3.48
N PRO A 593 16.26 21.60 -2.40
CA PRO A 593 16.56 22.02 -1.04
C PRO A 593 18.07 22.07 -0.78
N HIS A 594 18.52 23.06 -0.03
CA HIS A 594 19.89 23.14 0.49
C HIS A 594 19.92 22.73 1.96
N VAL A 595 21.12 22.58 2.50
CA VAL A 595 21.32 22.22 3.91
C VAL A 595 22.40 23.08 4.56
N VAL A 596 22.19 23.40 5.82
CA VAL A 596 23.18 24.01 6.72
C VAL A 596 23.60 22.95 7.74
N GLN A 597 24.83 22.48 7.64
CA GLN A 597 25.37 21.42 8.51
C GLN A 597 26.34 22.01 9.53
N LEU A 598 26.13 21.75 10.82
CA LEU A 598 27.02 22.21 11.89
C LEU A 598 28.18 21.23 12.05
N ILE A 599 29.41 21.70 11.83
CA ILE A 599 30.61 20.87 11.80
C ILE A 599 31.52 21.05 13.03
N SER A 600 31.28 22.09 13.85
CA SER A 600 32.03 22.27 15.10
C SER A 600 31.60 21.28 16.21
N PRO A 601 32.49 20.91 17.15
CA PRO A 601 32.11 20.16 18.36
C PRO A 601 31.10 20.95 19.19
N PRO A 602 30.04 20.33 19.76
CA PRO A 602 29.76 18.89 19.89
C PRO A 602 29.03 18.24 18.71
N PHE A 603 28.68 18.99 17.66
CA PHE A 603 27.77 18.56 16.60
C PHE A 603 28.42 17.64 15.57
N LEU A 604 29.70 17.84 15.23
CA LEU A 604 30.52 16.96 14.36
C LEU A 604 29.79 16.51 13.06
N GLY A 605 28.96 17.38 12.47
CA GLY A 605 28.19 17.08 11.27
C GLY A 605 26.87 16.32 11.47
N ARG A 606 26.48 15.98 12.70
CA ARG A 606 25.21 15.25 12.98
C ARG A 606 23.97 16.13 12.87
N THR A 607 24.12 17.43 13.11
CA THR A 607 23.01 18.38 13.04
C THR A 607 22.96 19.01 11.65
N VAL A 608 21.87 18.71 10.93
CA VAL A 608 21.63 19.19 9.57
C VAL A 608 20.30 19.91 9.54
N LEU A 609 20.32 21.16 9.08
CA LEU A 609 19.15 22.03 8.99
C LEU A 609 18.76 22.20 7.53
N THR A 610 17.50 21.92 7.18
CA THR A 610 16.98 22.12 5.83
C THR A 610 16.85 23.61 5.53
N ALA A 611 17.31 24.04 4.36
CA ALA A 611 17.32 25.43 3.94
C ALA A 611 16.74 25.62 2.53
N GLY A 612 16.07 26.76 2.33
CA GLY A 612 15.61 27.21 1.02
C GLY A 612 16.75 27.86 0.22
N PRO A 613 16.84 27.63 -1.12
CA PRO A 613 17.83 28.27 -1.96
C PRO A 613 17.49 29.73 -2.30
N ALA A 614 18.45 30.43 -2.89
CA ALA A 614 18.26 31.74 -3.50
C ALA A 614 18.39 31.64 -5.03
N LYS A 615 17.58 32.40 -5.78
CA LYS A 615 17.70 32.52 -7.26
C LYS A 615 18.90 33.37 -7.71
N PHE A 616 19.50 34.10 -6.78
CA PHE A 616 20.60 35.01 -7.01
C PHE A 616 21.71 34.75 -6.00
N GLY A 617 22.94 35.17 -6.30
CA GLY A 617 24.11 34.79 -5.53
C GLY A 617 24.89 33.64 -6.16
N MET A 618 25.85 33.12 -5.40
CA MET A 618 26.65 31.98 -5.82
C MET A 618 25.84 30.68 -5.78
N ASP A 619 25.81 29.99 -6.91
CA ASP A 619 25.14 28.69 -7.06
C ASP A 619 25.93 27.58 -6.34
N LEU A 620 25.40 27.13 -5.21
CA LEU A 620 25.99 26.10 -4.36
C LEU A 620 25.95 24.70 -5.02
N THR A 621 25.12 24.47 -6.04
CA THR A 621 25.06 23.17 -6.74
C THR A 621 26.31 22.92 -7.60
N LYS A 622 26.92 24.00 -8.10
CA LYS A 622 28.13 23.98 -8.95
C LYS A 622 29.43 23.82 -8.16
N GLN A 623 29.41 23.98 -6.83
CA GLN A 623 30.61 23.82 -6.00
C GLN A 623 30.76 22.41 -5.43
N GLU A 624 31.89 21.76 -5.69
CA GLU A 624 32.14 20.37 -5.25
C GLU A 624 32.22 20.22 -3.72
N HIS A 625 32.73 21.22 -3.00
CA HIS A 625 33.07 21.11 -1.57
C HIS A 625 32.17 21.94 -0.63
N GLY A 626 31.17 22.65 -1.17
CA GLY A 626 30.34 23.57 -0.39
C GLY A 626 31.11 24.74 0.21
N VAL A 627 30.41 25.64 0.91
CA VAL A 627 31.02 26.83 1.53
C VAL A 627 31.08 26.63 3.04
N LYS A 628 32.30 26.56 3.58
CA LYS A 628 32.57 26.45 5.01
C LYS A 628 32.91 27.80 5.61
N GLY A 629 32.36 28.11 6.78
CA GLY A 629 32.74 29.29 7.55
C GLY A 629 32.19 29.31 8.96
N SER A 630 32.83 30.09 9.83
CA SER A 630 32.35 30.37 11.17
C SER A 630 31.24 31.43 11.11
N ILE A 631 30.19 31.28 11.93
CA ILE A 631 29.03 32.17 11.88
C ILE A 631 29.23 33.40 12.78
N VAL A 632 28.90 34.59 12.26
CA VAL A 632 28.87 35.84 13.01
C VAL A 632 27.53 36.55 12.78
N LYS A 633 26.89 37.00 13.86
CA LYS A 633 25.63 37.76 13.81
C LYS A 633 25.87 39.16 13.24
N ALA A 634 25.07 39.58 12.26
CA ALA A 634 25.14 40.93 11.72
C ALA A 634 24.60 41.97 12.72
N SER A 635 25.20 43.17 12.74
CA SER A 635 24.71 44.34 13.48
C SER A 635 24.53 45.52 12.50
N PRO A 636 23.30 46.01 12.27
CA PRO A 636 22.03 45.55 12.82
C PRO A 636 21.62 44.15 12.34
N TYR A 637 20.88 43.40 13.17
CA TYR A 637 20.53 42.00 12.88
C TYR A 637 19.66 41.82 11.63
N THR A 638 18.93 42.85 11.23
CA THR A 638 18.10 42.85 10.01
C THR A 638 18.90 43.10 8.73
N ALA A 639 20.15 43.58 8.83
CA ALA A 639 21.05 43.90 7.72
C ALA A 639 20.45 44.82 6.62
N CYS A 640 19.46 45.65 6.97
CA CYS A 640 18.79 46.57 6.04
C CYS A 640 19.54 47.90 5.81
N GLY A 641 20.70 48.08 6.43
CA GLY A 641 21.50 49.30 6.35
C GLY A 641 23.00 49.00 6.46
N PRO A 642 23.85 50.04 6.59
CA PRO A 642 25.28 49.84 6.76
C PRO A 642 25.57 48.97 7.99
N ILE A 643 26.52 48.05 7.82
CA ILE A 643 26.86 47.05 8.84
C ILE A 643 27.93 47.61 9.77
N ASP A 644 27.59 47.73 11.06
CA ASP A 644 28.46 48.31 12.08
C ASP A 644 29.65 47.39 12.41
N ASN A 645 29.42 46.07 12.37
CA ASN A 645 30.43 45.05 12.71
C ASN A 645 31.15 44.46 11.49
N ALA A 646 31.39 45.28 10.44
CA ALA A 646 32.04 44.83 9.21
C ALA A 646 33.41 44.16 9.43
N ALA A 647 34.19 44.64 10.40
CA ALA A 647 35.50 44.04 10.72
C ALA A 647 35.39 42.59 11.25
N GLY A 648 34.30 42.25 11.95
CA GLY A 648 34.06 40.90 12.49
C GLY A 648 33.39 39.96 11.49
N LEU A 649 32.70 40.50 10.49
CA LEU A 649 32.05 39.71 9.42
C LEU A 649 33.01 39.34 8.29
N LYS A 650 34.14 40.03 8.17
CA LYS A 650 35.13 39.76 7.14
C LYS A 650 35.65 38.32 7.27
N GLY A 651 35.47 37.50 6.24
CA GLY A 651 35.89 36.10 6.23
C GLY A 651 34.96 35.13 6.97
N HIS A 652 33.79 35.59 7.43
CA HIS A 652 32.83 34.79 8.21
C HIS A 652 31.46 34.70 7.50
N ILE A 653 30.64 33.72 7.88
CA ILE A 653 29.26 33.58 7.38
C ILE A 653 28.35 34.48 8.21
N ALA A 654 27.66 35.41 7.56
CA ALA A 654 26.77 36.35 8.20
C ALA A 654 25.44 35.70 8.57
N LEU A 655 24.99 35.89 9.82
CA LEU A 655 23.64 35.53 10.26
C LEU A 655 22.77 36.79 10.36
N ALA A 656 21.66 36.83 9.62
CA ALA A 656 20.74 37.96 9.59
C ALA A 656 19.27 37.51 9.68
N LEU A 657 18.43 38.33 10.28
CA LEU A 657 16.99 38.10 10.40
C LEU A 657 16.24 38.68 9.18
N ARG A 658 15.16 38.03 8.77
CA ARG A 658 14.17 38.61 7.87
C ARG A 658 13.59 39.88 8.51
N GLY A 659 13.41 40.90 7.68
CA GLY A 659 12.92 42.22 8.08
C GLY A 659 12.28 42.87 6.87
N ASP A 660 11.96 44.16 6.96
CA ASP A 660 11.10 44.84 5.97
C ASP A 660 11.79 45.21 4.65
N CYS A 661 13.08 44.90 4.51
CA CYS A 661 13.85 45.16 3.28
C CYS A 661 14.11 43.89 2.47
N MET A 662 14.31 44.07 1.16
CA MET A 662 14.52 42.98 0.18
C MET A 662 15.81 42.18 0.45
N PHE A 663 15.80 40.88 0.16
CA PHE A 663 16.95 39.98 0.40
C PHE A 663 18.20 40.37 -0.41
N ALA A 664 18.03 40.80 -1.66
CA ALA A 664 19.15 41.25 -2.50
C ALA A 664 19.87 42.48 -1.91
N ALA A 665 19.12 43.47 -1.42
CA ALA A 665 19.69 44.63 -0.74
C ALA A 665 20.51 44.24 0.51
N LYS A 666 20.02 43.28 1.31
CA LYS A 666 20.77 42.75 2.46
C LYS A 666 22.06 42.06 2.04
N ALA A 667 21.98 41.22 1.00
CA ALA A 667 23.13 40.51 0.46
C ALA A 667 24.23 41.48 -0.02
N ARG A 668 23.87 42.61 -0.64
CA ARG A 668 24.82 43.66 -1.05
C ARG A 668 25.54 44.30 0.16
N TRP A 669 24.83 44.61 1.24
CA TRP A 669 25.44 45.15 2.46
C TRP A 669 26.38 44.14 3.15
N LEU A 670 25.98 42.87 3.21
CA LEU A 670 26.80 41.79 3.77
C LEU A 670 28.03 41.48 2.92
N GLN A 671 27.90 41.53 1.59
CA GLN A 671 29.01 41.40 0.66
C GLN A 671 29.98 42.57 0.79
N LYS A 672 29.48 43.80 0.92
CA LYS A 672 30.31 45.00 1.16
C LYS A 672 31.04 44.94 2.50
N ALA A 673 30.47 44.27 3.50
CA ALA A 673 31.10 43.99 4.79
C ALA A 673 32.17 42.87 4.71
N GLY A 674 32.31 42.17 3.58
CA GLY A 674 33.31 41.13 3.36
C GLY A 674 32.92 39.74 3.89
N ALA A 675 31.62 39.46 4.04
CA ALA A 675 31.13 38.12 4.39
C ALA A 675 31.44 37.10 3.28
N ILE A 676 31.64 35.83 3.66
CA ILE A 676 31.89 34.72 2.72
C ILE A 676 30.62 33.90 2.39
N GLY A 677 29.55 34.12 3.16
CA GLY A 677 28.21 33.57 2.93
C GLY A 677 27.19 34.25 3.83
N ALA A 678 25.89 34.07 3.56
CA ALA A 678 24.84 34.57 4.45
C ALA A 678 23.70 33.57 4.66
N ILE A 679 23.23 33.51 5.89
CA ILE A 679 22.08 32.72 6.34
C ILE A 679 21.00 33.70 6.81
N PHE A 680 19.83 33.64 6.17
CA PHE A 680 18.67 34.44 6.57
C PHE A 680 17.70 33.60 7.38
N ILE A 681 17.34 34.05 8.59
CA ILE A 681 16.35 33.41 9.45
C ILE A 681 14.99 34.11 9.31
N ASP A 682 13.92 33.34 9.16
CA ASP A 682 12.56 33.87 9.15
C ASP A 682 12.17 34.51 10.49
N HIS A 683 11.45 35.62 10.43
CA HIS A 683 11.00 36.37 11.60
C HIS A 683 9.64 35.89 12.14
N ARG A 684 8.93 35.04 11.39
CA ARG A 684 7.64 34.48 11.80
C ARG A 684 7.88 33.35 12.79
N GLU A 685 7.48 33.55 14.04
CA GLU A 685 7.59 32.52 15.09
C GLU A 685 6.79 31.25 14.73
N GLY A 686 7.42 30.09 14.86
CA GLY A 686 6.80 28.77 14.62
C GLY A 686 6.87 28.24 13.19
N SER A 687 7.44 28.98 12.24
CA SER A 687 7.68 28.48 10.88
C SER A 687 8.70 27.33 10.87
N ASN A 688 8.43 26.31 10.05
CA ASN A 688 9.26 25.11 9.92
C ASN A 688 9.22 24.56 8.49
N SER A 689 10.25 23.80 8.11
CA SER A 689 10.38 23.21 6.77
C SER A 689 9.56 21.93 6.54
N GLU A 690 8.90 21.39 7.57
CA GLU A 690 8.08 20.17 7.49
C GLU A 690 6.63 20.46 7.08
N GLU A 691 6.09 21.61 7.51
CA GLU A 691 4.69 22.02 7.31
C GLU A 691 4.54 23.13 6.26
N THR A 692 5.57 23.94 6.03
CA THR A 692 5.56 25.03 5.03
C THR A 692 6.43 24.66 3.83
N PRO A 693 5.91 24.74 2.58
CA PRO A 693 6.71 24.45 1.40
C PRO A 693 7.91 25.40 1.31
N LEU A 694 9.07 24.85 0.94
CA LEU A 694 10.27 25.63 0.69
C LEU A 694 10.03 26.58 -0.48
N PHE A 695 10.39 27.84 -0.30
CA PHE A 695 10.38 28.83 -1.35
C PHE A 695 11.80 29.28 -1.66
N GLN A 696 12.01 29.80 -2.87
CA GLN A 696 13.27 30.37 -3.27
C GLN A 696 13.28 31.87 -2.99
N MET A 697 14.38 32.40 -2.45
CA MET A 697 14.54 33.85 -2.34
C MET A 697 14.70 34.46 -3.74
N VAL A 698 13.79 35.36 -4.10
CA VAL A 698 13.79 36.08 -5.39
C VAL A 698 14.42 37.46 -5.22
N GLY A 699 15.10 37.94 -6.27
CA GLY A 699 15.70 39.27 -6.31
C GLY A 699 14.68 40.41 -6.26
N ASP A 700 15.20 41.63 -6.16
CA ASP A 700 14.46 42.89 -6.05
C ASP A 700 13.96 43.45 -7.40
N GLY A 701 14.10 42.71 -8.50
CA GLY A 701 13.73 43.14 -9.86
C GLY A 701 14.82 43.96 -10.58
N ASP A 702 15.86 44.37 -9.86
CA ASP A 702 17.07 44.97 -10.41
C ASP A 702 18.10 43.89 -10.81
N SER A 703 19.17 44.27 -11.52
CA SER A 703 20.26 43.33 -11.83
C SER A 703 20.88 42.80 -10.53
N THR A 704 20.89 41.47 -10.38
CA THR A 704 21.42 40.74 -9.22
C THR A 704 22.75 40.04 -9.52
N GLU A 705 23.35 40.32 -10.69
CA GLU A 705 24.64 39.77 -11.13
C GLU A 705 25.82 40.25 -10.26
N ASP A 706 25.63 41.34 -9.51
CA ASP A 706 26.62 41.91 -8.59
C ASP A 706 26.79 41.10 -7.30
N ILE A 707 25.85 40.21 -6.98
CA ILE A 707 25.85 39.40 -5.76
C ILE A 707 26.54 38.06 -6.05
N THR A 708 27.72 37.88 -5.49
CA THR A 708 28.54 36.65 -5.57
C THR A 708 28.52 35.85 -4.27
N LEU A 709 27.74 36.29 -3.28
CA LEU A 709 27.65 35.64 -1.97
C LEU A 709 26.76 34.39 -2.06
N PRO A 710 27.11 33.25 -1.43
CA PRO A 710 26.21 32.11 -1.27
C PRO A 710 25.15 32.43 -0.20
N LEU A 711 23.88 32.22 -0.54
CA LEU A 711 22.74 32.62 0.28
C LEU A 711 21.82 31.43 0.55
N VAL A 712 21.40 31.28 1.79
CA VAL A 712 20.43 30.25 2.20
C VAL A 712 19.39 30.83 3.16
N PHE A 713 18.19 30.25 3.13
CA PHE A 713 17.07 30.66 3.99
C PHE A 713 16.71 29.55 4.98
N LEU A 714 16.57 29.90 6.27
CA LEU A 714 16.09 29.02 7.33
C LEU A 714 14.78 29.54 7.90
N PHE A 715 13.84 28.64 8.17
CA PHE A 715 12.66 28.96 8.96
C PHE A 715 13.01 29.17 10.44
N SER A 716 12.08 29.72 11.23
CA SER A 716 12.39 30.17 12.59
C SER A 716 12.74 29.04 13.55
N ARG A 717 12.15 27.85 13.39
CA ARG A 717 12.46 26.66 14.22
C ARG A 717 13.89 26.17 14.00
N GLU A 718 14.33 26.05 12.75
CA GLU A 718 15.69 25.67 12.37
C GLU A 718 16.69 26.78 12.74
N GLY A 719 16.32 28.04 12.55
CA GLY A 719 17.12 29.21 12.95
C GLY A 719 17.31 29.32 14.47
N ALA A 720 16.34 28.88 15.27
CA ALA A 720 16.45 28.83 16.73
C ALA A 720 17.50 27.81 17.20
N VAL A 721 17.61 26.66 16.53
CA VAL A 721 18.67 25.67 16.80
C VAL A 721 20.05 26.28 16.55
N LEU A 722 20.20 27.01 15.45
CA LEU A 722 21.45 27.67 15.09
C LEU A 722 21.81 28.81 16.06
N THR A 723 20.83 29.61 16.46
CA THR A 723 21.01 30.73 17.40
C THR A 723 21.36 30.22 18.80
N ALA A 724 20.68 29.17 19.28
CA ALA A 724 21.00 28.53 20.56
C ALA A 724 22.40 27.89 20.57
N ALA A 725 22.89 27.40 19.43
CA ALA A 725 24.25 26.89 19.31
C ALA A 725 25.29 28.02 19.46
N LEU A 726 25.04 29.20 18.89
CA LEU A 726 25.91 30.38 19.00
C LEU A 726 25.93 30.96 20.41
N GLU A 727 24.82 30.94 21.14
CA GLU A 727 24.78 31.40 22.54
C GLU A 727 25.56 30.47 23.48
N LYS A 728 25.52 29.16 23.22
CA LYS A 728 26.18 28.15 24.04
C LYS A 728 27.67 27.95 23.72
N HIS A 729 28.07 28.20 22.47
CA HIS A 729 29.42 27.95 21.99
C HIS A 729 29.95 29.16 21.22
N HIS A 730 31.13 29.67 21.61
CA HIS A 730 31.69 30.89 21.03
C HIS A 730 32.17 30.73 19.56
N ASN A 731 32.44 29.50 19.10
CA ASN A 731 32.87 29.22 17.72
C ASN A 731 31.98 28.13 17.10
N VAL A 732 31.02 28.54 16.26
CA VAL A 732 30.16 27.61 15.51
C VAL A 732 30.54 27.68 14.03
N ASP A 733 31.06 26.57 13.51
CA ASP A 733 31.38 26.40 12.10
C ASP A 733 30.23 25.68 11.40
N VAL A 734 29.84 26.20 10.23
CA VAL A 734 28.84 25.58 9.37
C VAL A 734 29.35 25.34 7.97
N LEU A 735 28.71 24.40 7.32
CA LEU A 735 28.92 24.04 5.93
C LEU A 735 27.60 24.17 5.16
N LEU A 736 27.62 24.97 4.10
CA LEU A 736 26.49 25.18 3.19
C LEU A 736 26.65 24.24 1.98
N LEU A 737 25.68 23.34 1.79
CA LEU A 737 25.71 22.32 0.73
C LEU A 737 24.33 22.14 0.09
N PRO A 738 24.26 21.64 -1.16
CA PRO A 738 23.03 21.07 -1.70
C PRO A 738 22.69 19.76 -0.96
N LYS A 739 21.39 19.46 -0.79
CA LYS A 739 20.93 18.31 0.01
C LYS A 739 21.49 16.95 -0.47
N GLU A 740 21.77 16.81 -1.76
CA GLU A 740 22.33 15.58 -2.34
C GLU A 740 23.78 15.30 -1.90
N ARG A 741 24.50 16.32 -1.40
CA ARG A 741 25.93 16.23 -1.05
C ARG A 741 26.19 16.32 0.46
N GLN A 742 25.17 16.12 1.29
CA GLN A 742 25.31 16.08 2.75
C GLN A 742 26.40 15.08 3.18
N LEU A 743 27.34 15.53 4.03
CA LEU A 743 28.40 14.66 4.57
C LEU A 743 27.79 13.51 5.40
N GLY A 744 28.17 12.27 5.10
CA GLY A 744 27.72 11.05 5.81
C GLY A 744 26.75 10.14 5.04
N ARG A 745 26.50 10.40 3.74
CA ARG A 745 25.68 9.55 2.85
C ARG A 745 26.55 9.05 1.68
N ASP A 746 26.66 7.74 1.51
CA ASP A 746 27.41 7.14 0.39
C ASP A 746 26.72 7.45 -0.97
N LYS A 747 27.54 7.72 -1.99
CA LYS A 747 27.14 8.20 -3.33
C LYS A 747 26.14 7.24 -4.01
N MET A 748 24.91 7.71 -4.27
CA MET A 748 24.05 7.16 -5.33
C MET A 748 24.41 7.78 -6.68
N GLU A 749 24.38 6.96 -7.73
CA GLU A 749 24.75 7.28 -9.11
C GLU A 749 23.91 8.43 -9.73
N LYS A 750 24.55 9.24 -10.57
CA LYS A 750 23.95 10.40 -11.26
C LYS A 750 22.90 9.95 -12.28
N HIS A 751 21.70 10.52 -12.20
CA HIS A 751 20.71 10.49 -13.28
C HIS A 751 21.21 11.30 -14.49
N VAL A 752 21.21 10.71 -15.67
CA VAL A 752 21.38 11.41 -16.96
C VAL A 752 20.03 12.03 -17.33
N SER A 753 19.97 13.36 -17.44
CA SER A 753 18.81 14.08 -17.94
C SER A 753 19.01 14.46 -19.42
N MET A 754 18.15 13.97 -20.31
CA MET A 754 18.04 14.47 -21.68
C MET A 754 17.13 15.70 -21.71
N ASN A 755 17.60 16.81 -22.25
CA ASN A 755 16.78 18.01 -22.46
C ASN A 755 16.22 18.01 -23.89
N LEU A 756 14.89 18.12 -24.00
CA LEU A 756 14.19 18.26 -25.27
C LEU A 756 13.69 19.69 -25.38
N LYS A 757 13.98 20.40 -26.47
CA LYS A 757 13.48 21.76 -26.69
C LYS A 757 12.55 21.81 -27.90
N LEU A 758 11.40 22.44 -27.73
CA LEU A 758 10.36 22.59 -28.74
C LEU A 758 10.54 23.92 -29.49
N ARG A 759 10.56 23.88 -30.82
CA ARG A 759 10.51 25.08 -31.67
C ARG A 759 9.34 24.99 -32.64
N LEU A 760 8.72 26.14 -32.90
CA LEU A 760 7.69 26.32 -33.92
C LEU A 760 8.35 26.93 -35.15
N ALA A 761 8.31 26.23 -36.28
CA ALA A 761 8.76 26.74 -37.57
C ALA A 761 7.54 27.15 -38.41
N GLU A 762 7.64 28.29 -39.11
CA GLU A 762 6.68 28.69 -40.14
C GLU A 762 7.27 28.32 -41.50
N GLU A 763 6.58 27.45 -42.26
CA GLU A 763 6.97 27.10 -43.63
C GLU A 763 6.65 28.23 -44.61
N GLY A 764 7.64 28.60 -45.42
CA GLY A 764 7.52 29.54 -46.53
C GLY A 764 7.07 28.87 -47.83
N GLU A 765 6.11 29.53 -48.47
CA GLU A 765 5.69 29.51 -49.89
C GLU A 765 5.90 28.25 -50.76
N MET A 766 4.83 27.47 -50.96
CA MET A 766 4.51 26.85 -52.26
C MET A 766 3.00 26.52 -52.40
N GLU A 767 2.50 26.64 -53.63
CA GLU A 767 1.11 26.84 -54.05
C GLU A 767 0.11 25.72 -53.69
N GLY A 768 -1.12 26.12 -53.30
CA GLY A 768 -2.34 25.32 -53.50
C GLY A 768 -3.18 24.99 -52.27
N GLY A 769 -3.97 25.98 -51.80
CA GLY A 769 -5.27 25.81 -51.13
C GLY A 769 -5.48 24.69 -50.09
N ALA A 770 -4.99 24.88 -48.86
CA ALA A 770 -5.58 24.34 -47.62
C ALA A 770 -5.06 25.12 -46.40
N ALA A 771 -5.85 25.19 -45.33
CA ALA A 771 -5.60 26.02 -44.15
C ALA A 771 -4.24 25.76 -43.47
N SER A 772 -3.56 26.84 -43.07
CA SER A 772 -2.28 26.86 -42.37
C SER A 772 -2.31 26.01 -41.09
N GLY A 773 -1.54 24.91 -41.08
CA GLY A 773 -1.26 24.11 -39.89
C GLY A 773 0.14 24.46 -39.36
N ARG A 774 0.23 24.77 -38.07
CA ARG A 774 1.52 24.90 -37.37
C ARG A 774 2.02 23.51 -37.00
N THR A 775 3.16 23.11 -37.54
CA THR A 775 3.79 21.82 -37.23
C THR A 775 4.79 22.01 -36.08
N LEU A 776 4.69 21.19 -35.04
CA LEU A 776 5.65 21.15 -33.93
C LEU A 776 6.79 20.21 -34.30
N GLU A 777 8.01 20.73 -34.35
CA GLU A 777 9.20 19.93 -34.62
C GLU A 777 9.98 19.71 -33.31
N PHE A 778 10.35 18.46 -33.06
CA PHE A 778 11.13 18.05 -31.88
C PHE A 778 12.61 18.01 -32.26
N VAL A 779 13.40 18.95 -31.75
CA VAL A 779 14.85 18.95 -31.94
C VAL A 779 15.51 18.47 -30.65
N LEU A 780 16.17 17.33 -30.73
CA LEU A 780 17.12 16.85 -29.73
C LEU A 780 18.43 17.64 -29.91
N GLU A 781 18.75 18.52 -28.98
CA GLU A 781 20.13 19.01 -28.88
C GLU A 781 20.96 17.89 -28.25
N ASN A 782 21.78 17.24 -29.07
CA ASN A 782 22.93 16.52 -28.56
C ASN A 782 23.96 17.58 -28.18
N ASP A 783 24.23 17.73 -26.89
CA ASP A 783 25.46 18.39 -26.44
C ASP A 783 26.64 17.54 -26.95
N GLU A 784 27.21 17.94 -28.09
CA GLU A 784 28.57 17.55 -28.44
C GLU A 784 29.51 18.20 -27.44
N VAL A 785 29.85 17.47 -26.37
CA VAL A 785 31.08 17.73 -25.63
C VAL A 785 32.12 16.74 -26.10
N LEU A 786 32.97 17.26 -26.99
CA LEU A 786 34.33 16.81 -27.25
C LEU A 786 35.01 16.36 -25.94
N LEU A 787 35.24 15.06 -25.82
CA LEU A 787 36.30 14.55 -24.97
C LEU A 787 37.62 15.00 -25.61
N LYS A 788 38.23 16.05 -25.04
CA LYS A 788 39.68 16.21 -25.13
C LYS A 788 40.27 15.06 -24.32
N ASP A 789 40.82 14.08 -25.04
CA ASP A 789 41.81 13.16 -24.51
C ASP A 789 43.03 13.96 -24.07
N GLU A 790 43.09 14.30 -22.79
CA GLU A 790 44.34 14.53 -22.09
C GLU A 790 44.28 13.72 -20.79
N GLY A 791 45.06 12.62 -20.75
CA GLY A 791 45.38 11.94 -19.49
C GLY A 791 44.90 10.50 -19.32
N VAL A 792 44.89 9.67 -20.38
CA VAL A 792 44.95 8.19 -20.21
C VAL A 792 45.98 7.58 -21.19
N GLU A 793 47.17 8.18 -21.21
CA GLU A 793 48.39 7.59 -21.77
C GLU A 793 49.46 7.54 -20.68
N GLU A 794 49.17 6.88 -19.54
CA GLU A 794 50.24 6.51 -18.60
C GLU A 794 49.90 5.33 -17.66
N LEU A 795 48.76 4.65 -17.86
CA LEU A 795 48.36 3.49 -17.06
C LEU A 795 47.97 2.24 -17.88
N ARG A 796 48.09 2.29 -19.22
CA ARG A 796 47.90 1.11 -20.10
C ARG A 796 49.20 0.48 -20.61
N GLU A 797 50.37 1.03 -20.30
CA GLU A 797 51.66 0.41 -20.62
C GLU A 797 52.29 -0.39 -19.45
N LYS A 798 51.58 -0.58 -18.33
CA LYS A 798 52.09 -1.39 -17.20
C LYS A 798 51.30 -2.66 -16.87
N GLN A 799 50.32 -3.05 -17.69
CA GLN A 799 49.57 -4.31 -17.51
C GLN A 799 49.45 -5.16 -18.78
N GLN A 800 50.22 -4.83 -19.81
CA GLN A 800 50.42 -5.68 -21.00
C GLN A 800 51.92 -5.96 -21.20
N GLN A 801 52.58 -6.32 -20.10
CA GLN A 801 53.96 -6.81 -20.08
C GLN A 801 54.15 -7.76 -18.88
N SER A 802 53.26 -8.75 -18.73
CA SER A 802 53.51 -9.86 -17.78
C SER A 802 52.80 -11.18 -18.10
N CYS A 803 52.31 -11.40 -19.31
CA CYS A 803 51.64 -12.65 -19.69
C CYS A 803 51.96 -13.02 -21.14
N THR A 804 53.22 -13.29 -21.45
CA THR A 804 53.66 -14.10 -22.60
C THR A 804 55.15 -14.30 -22.47
N GLU A 805 55.55 -15.42 -21.85
CA GLU A 805 56.82 -16.15 -22.03
C GLU A 805 56.99 -17.11 -20.84
N ASP A 806 56.67 -18.39 -21.07
CA ASP A 806 57.51 -19.54 -20.68
C ASP A 806 56.66 -20.82 -20.57
N SER A 807 56.58 -21.55 -21.67
CA SER A 807 56.28 -22.99 -21.65
C SER A 807 57.04 -23.68 -22.78
N ASP A 808 58.36 -23.83 -22.63
CA ASP A 808 59.08 -24.92 -23.31
C ASP A 808 60.48 -25.14 -22.69
N ARG A 809 60.65 -26.25 -21.95
CA ARG A 809 61.79 -27.20 -21.99
C ARG A 809 61.88 -28.14 -20.77
N THR A 810 61.52 -29.41 -21.04
CA THR A 810 62.27 -30.66 -20.72
C THR A 810 63.06 -30.84 -19.40
N GLN A 811 62.55 -31.75 -18.53
CA GLN A 811 63.18 -32.93 -17.85
C GLN A 811 64.62 -32.88 -17.23
N PRO A 812 65.00 -33.83 -16.32
CA PRO A 812 64.42 -34.20 -15.01
C PRO A 812 65.52 -34.27 -13.91
N SER A 813 65.15 -34.74 -12.70
CA SER A 813 65.96 -35.54 -11.75
C SER A 813 66.37 -34.93 -10.38
N GLN A 814 66.14 -35.78 -9.36
CA GLN A 814 66.89 -35.98 -8.10
C GLN A 814 66.58 -35.13 -6.83
N ILE A 815 65.89 -35.81 -5.90
CA ILE A 815 66.07 -35.88 -4.42
C ILE A 815 67.58 -35.91 -4.08
N PRO A 816 68.16 -35.37 -2.96
CA PRO A 816 67.73 -35.56 -1.54
C PRO A 816 67.94 -34.43 -0.51
N ASP A 817 67.40 -34.72 0.69
CA ASP A 817 67.89 -34.51 2.07
C ASP A 817 68.22 -33.10 2.58
N SER A 818 67.40 -32.63 3.54
CA SER A 818 67.72 -32.68 4.98
C SER A 818 66.54 -32.19 5.82
#